data_AF-A0A520ZZ64-F1
#
_entry.id   AF-A0A520ZZ64-F1
#
_cell.length_a   1.000
_cell.length_b   1.000
_cell.length_c   1.000
_cell.angle_alpha   90.00
_cell.angle_beta   90.00
_cell.angle_gamma   90.00
#
_symmetry.space_group_name_H-M   'P 1'
#
loop_
_entity.id
_entity.type
_entity.pdbx_description
1 polymer ?
#
loop_
_entity_poly.entity_id
_entity_poly.type
_entity_poly.pdbx_seq_one_letter_code
_entity_poly.pdbx_strand_id
1 'polypeptide(L)'
;DVTHMSLPVAEDFKAEPEGNIRAKFWGLGSDCTVGANQSAIKIIGDNTEKYAQGYFAYDSKKSGGITISHLRFGDVPIKSTYLINEADFVACHNPTYVNIYDILEGIREGGTFLLNCPWSAEEMEEQLPGDLRKTIHDKKLKFFTVDAIKIAQDVGLGGRINMIMQTCFFKLANVLPIEEAIDLLKKDIQKTFGKKGDHIVAMNISAVDNTLDNLIEVDIPESWGQAAGSIPPKPEATDYVEKIMYPVQALKGDDLPVSVFPPDGVFPTSTARYEKRGVAVSVPEWISSECIQCNQCSFICPHSAIIPILATDDELKGAPDTFETVPAVGKALKGYQFRIQVNALDCQGCGNCVDICPAKNKAIEMKPTVTQTEREVPNFEFSQTIPYKGGIMNRDSIKGSQFYQPLLEFSGACAGCGETPYVKVLTQLFGERMTIANATGCSSIWGGSAPSSPYCTNADGHGPGWASSLFEDAAEYGYGMALAYGTRRKALATKVEQTLETDIPADLKEALTAWLGAMNDAERSRETGDRLKELLKDTKGNKLLGEIARCEDLFTKKSHWIVGGDGWAYDIGYGGLDHVLASGENVNVLILDTEVYSNTGGQSSKATQTGAVAKYSASGKKVSKKDLARMIITYGHAYVASISMGANKQQTMKAFMEAERHPGPSLVVCYAPCIAHGLRAGMGKTQNEAKLAVESGYWPMFRYNPSLTDEGKNPFVLDYKEPNGTLQDFLSNEVRFAAREKSHREESKRLRSKIEEEVNNRYKLLKGMADHGVGV
;
A
#
# COMPACT_ATOMS: atom_id res chain seq x y z
N ASP A 1 0.89 6.37 -34.08
CA ASP A 1 0.36 7.70 -34.48
C ASP A 1 1.38 8.84 -34.38
N VAL A 2 2.48 8.72 -33.63
CA VAL A 2 3.56 9.74 -33.62
C VAL A 2 4.62 9.54 -34.72
N THR A 3 5.24 8.35 -34.78
CA THR A 3 6.29 8.03 -35.77
C THR A 3 5.77 7.22 -36.96
N HIS A 4 4.49 6.89 -36.96
CA HIS A 4 3.81 6.08 -37.99
C HIS A 4 4.46 4.72 -38.29
N MET A 5 5.10 4.09 -37.28
CA MET A 5 5.78 2.80 -37.43
C MET A 5 4.89 1.57 -37.15
N SER A 6 3.69 1.76 -36.59
CA SER A 6 2.75 0.67 -36.29
C SER A 6 2.09 0.12 -37.55
N LEU A 7 2.07 -1.20 -37.71
CA LEU A 7 1.28 -1.86 -38.76
C LEU A 7 -0.21 -1.91 -38.36
N PRO A 8 -1.14 -1.81 -39.31
CA PRO A 8 -2.55 -2.06 -39.04
C PRO A 8 -2.78 -3.54 -38.68
N VAL A 9 -3.61 -3.79 -37.65
CA VAL A 9 -3.96 -5.14 -37.19
C VAL A 9 -5.26 -5.58 -37.86
N ALA A 10 -5.33 -6.83 -38.34
CA ALA A 10 -6.56 -7.39 -38.91
C ALA A 10 -7.49 -7.88 -37.78
N GLU A 11 -8.77 -7.50 -37.82
CA GLU A 11 -9.72 -7.68 -36.70
C GLU A 11 -10.32 -9.09 -36.57
N ASP A 12 -10.23 -9.94 -37.60
CA ASP A 12 -10.94 -11.24 -37.65
C ASP A 12 -10.02 -12.48 -37.70
N PHE A 13 -8.76 -12.37 -37.28
CA PHE A 13 -7.82 -13.50 -37.36
C PHE A 13 -8.03 -14.54 -36.25
N LYS A 14 -8.45 -15.76 -36.62
CA LYS A 14 -8.62 -16.89 -35.69
C LYS A 14 -7.55 -17.96 -35.94
N ALA A 15 -6.63 -18.11 -34.99
CA ALA A 15 -5.53 -19.08 -35.06
C ALA A 15 -5.70 -20.30 -34.15
N GLU A 16 -6.71 -20.29 -33.26
CA GLU A 16 -6.90 -21.34 -32.27
C GLU A 16 -7.44 -22.63 -32.92
N PRO A 17 -6.87 -23.81 -32.61
CA PRO A 17 -7.42 -25.09 -33.07
C PRO A 17 -8.86 -25.32 -32.60
N GLU A 18 -9.67 -25.96 -33.44
CA GLU A 18 -11.02 -26.39 -33.06
C GLU A 18 -10.97 -27.42 -31.91
N GLY A 19 -11.99 -27.40 -31.05
CA GLY A 19 -12.14 -28.34 -29.93
C GLY A 19 -11.48 -27.93 -28.62
N ASN A 20 -10.69 -26.86 -28.59
CA ASN A 20 -10.14 -26.32 -27.33
C ASN A 20 -11.23 -25.63 -26.50
N ILE A 21 -11.34 -25.99 -25.22
CA ILE A 21 -12.11 -25.26 -24.21
C ILE A 21 -11.27 -24.09 -23.72
N ARG A 22 -11.80 -22.86 -23.83
CA ARG A 22 -11.14 -21.62 -23.39
C ARG A 22 -11.91 -21.00 -22.24
N ALA A 23 -11.26 -20.90 -21.08
CA ALA A 23 -11.85 -20.38 -19.86
C ALA A 23 -11.12 -19.14 -19.35
N LYS A 24 -11.88 -18.06 -19.08
CA LYS A 24 -11.40 -16.85 -18.40
C LYS A 24 -11.94 -16.76 -16.98
N PHE A 25 -11.10 -16.41 -16.02
CA PHE A 25 -11.50 -16.24 -14.63
C PHE A 25 -11.05 -14.88 -14.11
N TRP A 26 -12.01 -14.09 -13.65
CA TRP A 26 -11.81 -12.77 -13.08
C TRP A 26 -11.83 -12.90 -11.55
N GLY A 27 -10.66 -12.78 -10.93
CA GLY A 27 -10.46 -12.92 -9.48
C GLY A 27 -9.96 -11.65 -8.81
N LEU A 28 -10.07 -11.62 -7.49
CA LEU A 28 -9.50 -10.59 -6.61
C LEU A 28 -8.18 -11.08 -6.00
N GLY A 29 -7.15 -10.24 -5.98
CA GLY A 29 -5.86 -10.58 -5.41
C GLY A 29 -5.99 -11.06 -3.97
N SER A 30 -5.62 -12.33 -3.74
CA SER A 30 -5.73 -13.10 -2.47
C SER A 30 -7.04 -13.86 -2.24
N ASP A 31 -7.96 -13.92 -3.20
CA ASP A 31 -9.16 -14.77 -3.15
C ASP A 31 -8.90 -16.26 -3.45
N CYS A 32 -7.64 -16.60 -3.78
CA CYS A 32 -7.17 -17.93 -4.16
C CYS A 32 -7.64 -18.46 -5.54
N THR A 33 -8.22 -17.63 -6.41
CA THR A 33 -8.63 -17.98 -7.77
C THR A 33 -7.48 -18.57 -8.60
N VAL A 34 -6.33 -17.90 -8.64
CA VAL A 34 -5.17 -18.38 -9.40
C VAL A 34 -4.65 -19.72 -8.87
N GLY A 35 -4.66 -19.92 -7.55
CA GLY A 35 -4.27 -21.19 -6.93
C GLY A 35 -5.21 -22.33 -7.31
N ALA A 36 -6.52 -22.09 -7.29
CA ALA A 36 -7.52 -23.05 -7.74
C ALA A 36 -7.34 -23.38 -9.23
N ASN A 37 -7.07 -22.40 -10.08
CA ASN A 37 -6.84 -22.60 -11.50
C ASN A 37 -5.56 -23.42 -11.78
N GLN A 38 -4.49 -23.19 -11.02
CA GLN A 38 -3.28 -24.02 -11.09
C GLN A 38 -3.55 -25.46 -10.64
N SER A 39 -4.39 -25.66 -9.62
CA SER A 39 -4.84 -27.00 -9.18
C SER A 39 -5.68 -27.66 -10.28
N ALA A 40 -6.65 -26.96 -10.87
CA ALA A 40 -7.48 -27.48 -11.96
C ALA A 40 -6.65 -27.93 -13.17
N ILE A 41 -5.64 -27.14 -13.57
CA ILE A 41 -4.70 -27.51 -14.64
C ILE A 41 -3.99 -28.83 -14.32
N LYS A 42 -3.49 -29.00 -13.09
CA LYS A 42 -2.83 -30.24 -12.66
C LYS A 42 -3.80 -31.41 -12.62
N ILE A 43 -4.99 -31.22 -12.05
CA ILE A 43 -6.01 -32.26 -11.97
C ILE A 43 -6.35 -32.76 -13.39
N ILE A 44 -6.61 -31.86 -14.34
CA ILE A 44 -6.98 -32.25 -15.70
C ILE A 44 -5.77 -32.85 -16.43
N GLY A 45 -4.60 -32.21 -16.38
CA GLY A 45 -3.40 -32.67 -17.10
C GLY A 45 -2.80 -33.97 -16.56
N ASP A 46 -2.88 -34.23 -15.26
CA ASP A 46 -2.33 -35.45 -14.65
C ASP A 46 -3.28 -36.66 -14.78
N ASN A 47 -4.56 -36.44 -15.10
CA ASN A 47 -5.58 -37.49 -15.11
C ASN A 47 -6.32 -37.62 -16.45
N THR A 48 -5.91 -36.90 -17.50
CA THR A 48 -6.47 -37.00 -18.86
C THR A 48 -5.37 -36.93 -19.91
N GLU A 49 -5.70 -37.31 -21.15
CA GLU A 49 -4.81 -37.13 -22.32
C GLU A 49 -4.88 -35.70 -22.90
N LYS A 50 -5.64 -34.79 -22.27
CA LYS A 50 -5.77 -33.41 -22.77
C LYS A 50 -4.51 -32.61 -22.48
N TYR A 51 -4.12 -31.80 -23.45
CA TYR A 51 -3.18 -30.72 -23.21
C TYR A 51 -3.86 -29.66 -22.35
N ALA A 52 -3.13 -29.14 -21.37
CA ALA A 52 -3.57 -28.07 -20.49
C ALA A 52 -2.59 -26.89 -20.55
N GLN A 53 -3.11 -25.68 -20.69
CA GLN A 53 -2.33 -24.44 -20.66
C GLN A 53 -2.95 -23.48 -19.63
N GLY A 54 -2.09 -22.79 -18.87
CA GLY A 54 -2.49 -21.69 -18.00
C GLY A 54 -1.58 -20.49 -18.15
N TYR A 55 -2.18 -19.31 -18.29
CA TYR A 55 -1.52 -18.02 -18.17
C TYR A 55 -2.30 -17.14 -17.18
N PHE A 56 -1.58 -16.34 -16.39
CA PHE A 56 -2.17 -15.55 -15.32
C PHE A 56 -1.70 -14.10 -15.43
N ALA A 57 -2.62 -13.20 -15.74
CA ALA A 57 -2.38 -11.76 -15.67
C ALA A 57 -2.66 -11.28 -14.25
N TYR A 58 -1.68 -10.59 -13.66
CA TYR A 58 -1.76 -10.03 -12.31
C TYR A 58 -1.71 -8.51 -12.38
N ASP A 59 -2.41 -7.86 -11.45
CA ASP A 59 -2.29 -6.44 -11.19
C ASP A 59 -0.98 -6.09 -10.47
N SER A 60 -0.52 -4.84 -10.66
CA SER A 60 0.53 -4.20 -9.87
C SER A 60 0.16 -4.05 -8.38
N LYS A 61 -1.14 -3.94 -8.08
CA LYS A 61 -1.67 -3.80 -6.72
C LYS A 61 -1.50 -5.11 -5.94
N LYS A 62 -0.73 -5.05 -4.85
CA LYS A 62 -0.36 -6.24 -4.05
C LYS A 62 -1.53 -6.88 -3.30
N SER A 63 -2.57 -6.12 -2.97
CA SER A 63 -3.81 -6.66 -2.39
C SER A 63 -5.03 -6.01 -3.02
N GLY A 64 -6.08 -6.80 -3.22
CA GLY A 64 -7.31 -6.37 -3.87
C GLY A 64 -7.14 -5.95 -5.33
N GLY A 65 -5.99 -6.24 -5.95
CA GLY A 65 -5.79 -6.03 -7.38
C GLY A 65 -6.57 -7.07 -8.19
N ILE A 66 -6.80 -6.81 -9.46
CA ILE A 66 -7.46 -7.79 -10.34
C ILE A 66 -6.50 -8.93 -10.72
N THR A 67 -7.04 -10.14 -10.91
CA THR A 67 -6.31 -11.23 -11.57
C THR A 67 -7.18 -11.81 -12.67
N ILE A 68 -6.60 -12.06 -13.83
CA ILE A 68 -7.29 -12.70 -14.97
C ILE A 68 -6.54 -13.96 -15.33
N SER A 69 -7.18 -15.10 -15.13
CA SER A 69 -6.62 -16.40 -15.50
C SER A 69 -7.14 -16.82 -16.87
N HIS A 70 -6.25 -17.26 -17.75
CA HIS A 70 -6.55 -17.78 -19.08
C HIS A 70 -6.17 -19.26 -19.11
N LEU A 71 -7.18 -20.12 -19.22
CA LEU A 71 -6.99 -21.57 -19.22
C LEU A 71 -7.46 -22.14 -20.55
N ARG A 72 -6.68 -23.05 -21.11
CA ARG A 72 -7.05 -23.81 -22.32
C ARG A 72 -6.89 -25.30 -22.06
N PHE A 73 -7.84 -26.08 -22.53
CA PHE A 73 -7.82 -27.54 -22.49
C PHE A 73 -8.25 -28.12 -23.83
N GLY A 74 -7.51 -29.09 -24.37
CA GLY A 74 -7.86 -29.67 -25.67
C GLY A 74 -7.09 -30.93 -26.01
N ASP A 75 -7.53 -31.61 -27.07
CA ASP A 75 -6.98 -32.91 -27.49
C ASP A 75 -5.76 -32.75 -28.44
N VAL A 76 -5.41 -31.51 -28.80
CA VAL A 76 -4.24 -31.18 -29.63
C VAL A 76 -3.26 -30.28 -28.88
N PRO A 77 -1.95 -30.32 -29.21
CA PRO A 77 -0.96 -29.46 -28.57
C PRO A 77 -1.32 -27.97 -28.65
N ILE A 78 -1.43 -27.31 -27.50
CA ILE A 78 -1.80 -25.90 -27.40
C ILE A 78 -0.59 -25.02 -27.69
N LYS A 79 -0.59 -24.31 -28.83
CA LYS A 79 0.48 -23.39 -29.26
C LYS A 79 0.12 -21.91 -29.08
N SER A 80 -1.03 -21.63 -28.49
CA SER A 80 -1.62 -20.30 -28.36
C SER A 80 -0.92 -19.49 -27.27
N THR A 81 0.27 -18.95 -27.57
CA THR A 81 1.09 -18.14 -26.65
C THR A 81 0.60 -16.67 -26.59
N TYR A 82 -0.71 -16.49 -26.46
CA TYR A 82 -1.41 -15.21 -26.38
C TYR A 82 -2.65 -15.32 -25.47
N LEU A 83 -3.18 -14.19 -25.01
CA LEU A 83 -4.38 -14.14 -24.15
C LEU A 83 -5.60 -14.73 -24.86
N ILE A 84 -6.62 -15.15 -24.10
CA ILE A 84 -7.88 -15.63 -24.69
C ILE A 84 -8.68 -14.41 -25.17
N ASN A 85 -8.90 -14.32 -26.49
CA ASN A 85 -9.77 -13.35 -27.14
C ASN A 85 -11.20 -13.90 -27.37
N GLU A 86 -11.37 -15.21 -27.50
CA GLU A 86 -12.68 -15.88 -27.57
C GLU A 86 -12.83 -16.90 -26.44
N ALA A 87 -13.77 -16.69 -25.52
CA ALA A 87 -13.99 -17.57 -24.37
C ALA A 87 -15.25 -18.43 -24.53
N ASP A 88 -15.13 -19.72 -24.19
CA ASP A 88 -16.26 -20.65 -24.07
C ASP A 88 -16.87 -20.60 -22.65
N PHE A 89 -16.05 -20.28 -21.65
CA PHE A 89 -16.44 -20.15 -20.25
C PHE A 89 -15.83 -18.87 -19.64
N VAL A 90 -16.64 -18.09 -18.94
CA VAL A 90 -16.18 -16.94 -18.16
C VAL A 90 -16.71 -17.06 -16.73
N ALA A 91 -15.84 -16.91 -15.75
CA ALA A 91 -16.24 -16.80 -14.35
C ALA A 91 -15.79 -15.47 -13.75
N CYS A 92 -16.70 -14.82 -13.02
CA CYS A 92 -16.45 -13.61 -12.26
C CYS A 92 -16.60 -13.91 -10.77
N HIS A 93 -15.49 -13.90 -10.04
CA HIS A 93 -15.44 -14.32 -8.63
C HIS A 93 -15.66 -13.14 -7.66
N ASN A 94 -15.71 -11.91 -8.18
CA ASN A 94 -15.99 -10.72 -7.40
C ASN A 94 -17.14 -9.93 -8.04
N PRO A 95 -18.30 -9.79 -7.36
CA PRO A 95 -19.47 -9.16 -7.96
C PRO A 95 -19.25 -7.69 -8.33
N THR A 96 -18.32 -6.98 -7.69
CA THR A 96 -18.08 -5.56 -7.99
C THR A 96 -17.55 -5.33 -9.40
N TYR A 97 -16.93 -6.33 -10.01
CA TYR A 97 -16.30 -6.22 -11.34
C TYR A 97 -17.31 -6.02 -12.46
N VAL A 98 -18.57 -6.43 -12.28
CA VAL A 98 -19.63 -6.22 -13.28
C VAL A 98 -19.85 -4.74 -13.59
N ASN A 99 -19.54 -3.86 -12.64
CA ASN A 99 -19.70 -2.40 -12.75
C ASN A 99 -18.40 -1.67 -13.12
N ILE A 100 -17.32 -2.39 -13.42
CA ILE A 100 -15.99 -1.79 -13.61
C ILE A 100 -15.34 -2.26 -14.91
N TYR A 101 -15.48 -3.54 -15.25
CA TYR A 101 -14.78 -4.16 -16.37
C TYR A 101 -15.77 -4.77 -17.36
N ASP A 102 -15.36 -4.82 -18.64
CA ASP A 102 -16.04 -5.63 -19.65
C ASP A 102 -15.67 -7.12 -19.48
N ILE A 103 -16.26 -7.75 -18.47
CA ILE A 103 -15.94 -9.13 -18.10
C ILE A 103 -16.34 -10.16 -19.17
N LEU A 104 -17.31 -9.81 -20.04
CA LEU A 104 -17.83 -10.67 -21.11
C LEU A 104 -17.21 -10.37 -22.48
N GLU A 105 -16.20 -9.49 -22.55
CA GLU A 105 -15.46 -9.23 -23.78
C GLU A 105 -15.00 -10.55 -24.41
N GLY A 106 -15.39 -10.78 -25.68
CA GLY A 106 -14.99 -11.97 -26.41
C GLY A 106 -15.66 -13.28 -25.99
N ILE A 107 -16.67 -13.29 -25.11
CA ILE A 107 -17.42 -14.53 -24.87
C ILE A 107 -18.20 -14.95 -26.13
N ARG A 108 -18.23 -16.24 -26.44
CA ARG A 108 -18.93 -16.78 -27.62
C ARG A 108 -20.44 -16.86 -27.40
N GLU A 109 -21.20 -16.85 -28.51
CA GLU A 109 -22.63 -17.19 -28.48
C GLU A 109 -22.83 -18.60 -27.89
N GLY A 110 -23.78 -18.73 -26.96
CA GLY A 110 -24.04 -19.97 -26.22
C GLY A 110 -22.98 -20.31 -25.15
N GLY A 111 -22.01 -19.43 -24.91
CA GLY A 111 -20.99 -19.60 -23.88
C GLY A 111 -21.56 -19.57 -22.47
N THR A 112 -20.80 -20.07 -21.50
CA THR A 112 -21.22 -20.14 -20.10
C THR A 112 -20.63 -18.98 -19.30
N PHE A 113 -21.48 -18.26 -18.55
CA PHE A 113 -21.08 -17.22 -17.61
C PHE A 113 -21.43 -17.63 -16.18
N LEU A 114 -20.45 -17.59 -15.27
CA LEU A 114 -20.62 -17.84 -13.84
C LEU A 114 -20.31 -16.58 -13.05
N LEU A 115 -21.21 -16.15 -12.16
CA LEU A 115 -21.01 -15.00 -11.28
C LEU A 115 -21.13 -15.40 -9.80
N ASN A 116 -20.12 -15.04 -9.00
CA ASN A 116 -20.22 -15.10 -7.54
C ASN A 116 -20.93 -13.84 -7.03
N CYS A 117 -22.15 -13.98 -6.52
CA CYS A 117 -22.90 -12.86 -5.95
C CYS A 117 -23.97 -13.35 -4.95
N PRO A 118 -24.36 -12.50 -3.98
CA PRO A 118 -25.45 -12.80 -3.06
C PRO A 118 -26.83 -12.46 -3.62
N TRP A 119 -26.92 -11.96 -4.85
CA TRP A 119 -28.14 -11.41 -5.43
C TRP A 119 -29.11 -12.50 -5.87
N SER A 120 -30.39 -12.31 -5.55
CA SER A 120 -31.51 -13.02 -6.17
C SER A 120 -31.69 -12.62 -7.64
N ALA A 121 -32.43 -13.43 -8.39
CA ALA A 121 -32.73 -13.12 -9.80
C ALA A 121 -33.44 -11.77 -9.98
N GLU A 122 -34.28 -11.36 -9.01
CA GLU A 122 -34.97 -10.07 -9.03
C GLU A 122 -34.00 -8.90 -8.80
N GLU A 123 -33.08 -9.04 -7.83
CA GLU A 123 -32.07 -8.01 -7.52
C GLU A 123 -31.06 -7.83 -8.67
N MET A 124 -30.81 -8.86 -9.48
CA MET A 124 -29.89 -8.76 -10.63
C MET A 124 -30.31 -7.71 -11.66
N GLU A 125 -31.60 -7.41 -11.79
CA GLU A 125 -32.11 -6.38 -12.70
C GLU A 125 -31.53 -4.99 -12.37
N GLU A 126 -31.37 -4.72 -11.07
CA GLU A 126 -30.83 -3.45 -10.55
C GLU A 126 -29.30 -3.46 -10.46
N GLN A 127 -28.71 -4.61 -10.14
CA GLN A 127 -27.28 -4.72 -9.84
C GLN A 127 -26.39 -4.89 -11.10
N LEU A 128 -26.93 -5.48 -12.18
CA LEU A 128 -26.18 -5.72 -13.41
C LEU A 128 -26.37 -4.58 -14.42
N PRO A 129 -25.28 -4.02 -15.00
CA PRO A 129 -25.39 -3.01 -16.05
C PRO A 129 -26.20 -3.48 -17.25
N GLY A 130 -26.90 -2.54 -17.91
CA GLY A 130 -27.75 -2.83 -19.06
C GLY A 130 -26.99 -3.49 -20.21
N ASP A 131 -25.78 -3.01 -20.54
CA ASP A 131 -24.95 -3.56 -21.61
C ASP A 131 -24.49 -5.01 -21.33
N LEU A 132 -24.24 -5.33 -20.06
CA LEU A 132 -23.91 -6.69 -19.63
C LEU A 132 -25.12 -7.62 -19.77
N ARG A 133 -26.29 -7.17 -19.28
CA ARG A 133 -27.56 -7.90 -19.41
C ARG A 133 -27.93 -8.14 -20.86
N LYS A 134 -27.77 -7.12 -21.71
CA LYS A 134 -27.97 -7.21 -23.16
C LYS A 134 -27.01 -8.20 -23.81
N THR A 135 -25.74 -8.21 -23.42
CA THR A 135 -24.76 -9.19 -23.91
C THR A 135 -25.14 -10.62 -23.53
N ILE A 136 -25.61 -10.83 -22.29
CA ILE A 136 -26.07 -12.14 -21.80
C ILE A 136 -27.25 -12.65 -22.65
N HIS A 137 -28.22 -11.78 -22.92
CA HIS A 137 -29.37 -12.08 -23.76
C HIS A 137 -29.00 -12.32 -25.23
N ASP A 138 -28.35 -11.36 -25.88
CA ASP A 138 -28.13 -11.36 -27.31
C ASP A 138 -27.20 -12.51 -27.75
N LYS A 139 -26.23 -12.87 -26.90
CA LYS A 139 -25.36 -14.04 -27.11
C LYS A 139 -25.94 -15.35 -26.59
N LYS A 140 -27.17 -15.37 -26.07
CA LYS A 140 -27.86 -16.57 -25.54
C LYS A 140 -26.97 -17.34 -24.56
N LEU A 141 -26.33 -16.63 -23.65
CA LEU A 141 -25.38 -17.22 -22.71
C LEU A 141 -26.11 -18.17 -21.74
N LYS A 142 -25.39 -19.17 -21.24
CA LYS A 142 -25.85 -19.95 -20.09
C LYS A 142 -25.35 -19.26 -18.84
N PHE A 143 -26.25 -18.59 -18.12
CA PHE A 143 -25.88 -17.75 -16.98
C PHE A 143 -26.14 -18.47 -15.65
N PHE A 144 -25.12 -18.54 -14.80
CA PHE A 144 -25.17 -19.17 -13.49
C PHE A 144 -24.69 -18.24 -12.39
N THR A 145 -25.27 -18.36 -11.20
CA THR A 145 -24.84 -17.66 -10.00
C THR A 145 -24.64 -18.58 -8.80
N VAL A 146 -23.81 -18.13 -7.86
CA VAL A 146 -23.57 -18.80 -6.57
C VAL A 146 -23.18 -17.76 -5.52
N ASP A 147 -23.71 -17.86 -4.30
CA ASP A 147 -23.23 -17.08 -3.16
C ASP A 147 -22.09 -17.83 -2.46
N ALA A 148 -20.89 -17.78 -3.05
CA ALA A 148 -19.74 -18.52 -2.54
C ALA A 148 -19.25 -17.97 -1.20
N ILE A 149 -19.52 -16.69 -0.89
CA ILE A 149 -19.13 -16.10 0.38
C ILE A 149 -19.97 -16.69 1.51
N LYS A 150 -21.29 -16.78 1.34
CA LYS A 150 -22.18 -17.40 2.31
C LYS A 150 -21.82 -18.86 2.56
N ILE A 151 -21.63 -19.64 1.51
CA ILE A 151 -21.24 -21.07 1.65
C ILE A 151 -19.93 -21.18 2.43
N ALA A 152 -18.92 -20.37 2.08
CA ALA A 152 -17.63 -20.38 2.77
C ALA A 152 -17.75 -20.00 4.26
N GLN A 153 -18.62 -19.06 4.60
CA GLN A 153 -18.89 -18.68 6.00
C GLN A 153 -19.60 -19.79 6.76
N ASP A 154 -20.64 -20.37 6.17
CA ASP A 154 -21.46 -21.42 6.78
C ASP A 154 -20.62 -22.68 7.10
N VAL A 155 -19.63 -23.00 6.25
CA VAL A 155 -18.71 -24.14 6.49
C VAL A 155 -17.44 -23.79 7.29
N GLY A 156 -17.27 -22.53 7.74
CA GLY A 156 -16.12 -22.10 8.55
C GLY A 156 -14.83 -21.76 7.78
N LEU A 157 -14.89 -21.66 6.45
CA LEU A 157 -13.78 -21.18 5.61
C LEU A 157 -13.63 -19.65 5.59
N GLY A 158 -14.55 -18.92 6.21
CA GLY A 158 -14.58 -17.46 6.21
C GLY A 158 -14.92 -16.93 4.82
N GLY A 159 -14.08 -16.06 4.25
CA GLY A 159 -14.27 -15.51 2.91
C GLY A 159 -13.57 -16.27 1.77
N ARG A 160 -13.11 -17.52 2.00
CA ARG A 160 -12.35 -18.28 0.99
C ARG A 160 -13.29 -19.04 0.05
N ILE A 161 -13.50 -18.48 -1.13
CA ILE A 161 -14.46 -18.99 -2.14
C ILE A 161 -13.86 -20.01 -3.13
N ASN A 162 -12.55 -20.24 -3.07
CA ASN A 162 -11.80 -20.93 -4.13
C ASN A 162 -12.26 -22.37 -4.39
N MET A 163 -12.59 -23.15 -3.35
CA MET A 163 -13.10 -24.52 -3.54
C MET A 163 -14.49 -24.54 -4.19
N ILE A 164 -15.34 -23.57 -3.84
CA ILE A 164 -16.70 -23.44 -4.37
C ILE A 164 -16.64 -23.06 -5.85
N MET A 165 -15.91 -21.99 -6.19
CA MET A 165 -15.78 -21.56 -7.58
C MET A 165 -15.09 -22.61 -8.47
N GLN A 166 -14.11 -23.35 -7.93
CA GLN A 166 -13.47 -24.46 -8.64
C GLN A 166 -14.43 -25.62 -8.91
N THR A 167 -15.33 -25.92 -7.95
CA THR A 167 -16.38 -26.94 -8.12
C THR A 167 -17.36 -26.53 -9.21
N CYS A 168 -17.80 -25.26 -9.22
CA CYS A 168 -18.64 -24.71 -10.28
C CYS A 168 -17.96 -24.81 -11.66
N PHE A 169 -16.65 -24.51 -11.75
CA PHE A 169 -15.90 -24.66 -12.99
C PHE A 169 -15.94 -26.10 -13.52
N PHE A 170 -15.64 -27.10 -12.68
CA PHE A 170 -15.69 -28.50 -13.12
C PHE A 170 -17.08 -28.93 -13.59
N LYS A 171 -18.14 -28.45 -12.93
CA LYS A 171 -19.53 -28.70 -13.33
C LYS A 171 -19.90 -28.06 -14.67
N LEU A 172 -19.51 -26.81 -14.86
CA LEU A 172 -20.04 -25.97 -15.93
C LEU A 172 -19.18 -25.96 -17.20
N ALA A 173 -17.86 -26.10 -17.08
CA ALA A 173 -16.95 -26.14 -18.22
C ALA A 173 -16.93 -27.50 -18.92
N ASN A 174 -17.46 -28.55 -18.27
CA ASN A 174 -17.60 -29.91 -18.81
C ASN A 174 -16.29 -30.47 -19.42
N VAL A 175 -15.15 -30.16 -18.80
CA VAL A 175 -13.83 -30.66 -19.22
C VAL A 175 -13.67 -32.14 -18.87
N LEU A 176 -14.38 -32.58 -17.83
CA LEU A 176 -14.41 -33.93 -17.26
C LEU A 176 -15.85 -34.28 -16.83
N PRO A 177 -16.21 -35.57 -16.76
CA PRO A 177 -17.41 -36.00 -16.05
C PRO A 177 -17.41 -35.48 -14.61
N ILE A 178 -18.54 -34.94 -14.15
CA ILE A 178 -18.60 -34.23 -12.86
C ILE A 178 -18.27 -35.11 -11.66
N GLU A 179 -18.72 -36.37 -11.64
CA GLU A 179 -18.44 -37.31 -10.54
C GLU A 179 -16.93 -37.56 -10.41
N GLU A 180 -16.25 -37.77 -11.54
CA GLU A 180 -14.80 -37.94 -11.60
C GLU A 180 -14.06 -36.67 -11.15
N ALA A 181 -14.52 -35.50 -11.61
CA ALA A 181 -13.91 -34.23 -11.25
C ALA A 181 -14.01 -33.94 -9.73
N ILE A 182 -15.16 -34.22 -9.11
CA ILE A 182 -15.34 -34.04 -7.66
C ILE A 182 -14.45 -35.00 -6.87
N ASP A 183 -14.34 -36.26 -7.30
CA ASP A 183 -13.47 -37.24 -6.66
C ASP A 183 -11.99 -36.84 -6.72
N LEU A 184 -11.54 -36.35 -7.88
CA LEU A 184 -10.18 -35.84 -8.04
C LEU A 184 -9.93 -34.58 -7.20
N LEU A 185 -10.91 -33.67 -7.15
CA LEU A 185 -10.83 -32.46 -6.32
C LEU A 185 -10.72 -32.80 -4.83
N LYS A 186 -11.54 -33.73 -4.32
CA LYS A 186 -11.46 -34.19 -2.92
C LYS A 186 -10.13 -34.87 -2.61
N LYS A 187 -9.56 -35.64 -3.54
CA LYS A 187 -8.20 -36.20 -3.42
C LYS A 187 -7.13 -35.11 -3.36
N ASP A 188 -7.23 -34.06 -4.19
CA ASP A 188 -6.30 -32.92 -4.16
C ASP A 188 -6.41 -32.12 -2.85
N ILE A 189 -7.63 -31.93 -2.33
CA ILE A 189 -7.88 -31.32 -1.02
C ILE A 189 -7.14 -32.10 0.09
N GLN A 190 -7.26 -33.43 0.11
CA GLN A 190 -6.54 -34.26 1.09
C GLN A 190 -5.02 -34.12 0.95
N LYS A 191 -4.50 -34.16 -0.28
CA LYS A 191 -3.07 -34.03 -0.58
C LYS A 191 -2.52 -32.66 -0.16
N THR A 192 -3.26 -31.60 -0.42
CA THR A 192 -2.85 -30.20 -0.21
C THR A 192 -3.02 -29.77 1.25
N PHE A 193 -4.14 -30.12 1.87
CA PHE A 193 -4.51 -29.63 3.21
C PHE A 193 -4.36 -30.67 4.32
N GLY A 194 -4.07 -31.94 4.04
CA GLY A 194 -3.93 -32.98 5.07
C GLY A 194 -2.90 -32.63 6.15
N LYS A 195 -1.82 -31.92 5.79
CA LYS A 195 -0.81 -31.45 6.77
C LYS A 195 -1.30 -30.32 7.70
N LYS A 196 -2.44 -29.69 7.38
CA LYS A 196 -3.07 -28.64 8.20
C LYS A 196 -4.07 -29.21 9.22
N GLY A 197 -4.39 -30.50 9.14
CA GLY A 197 -5.29 -31.21 10.06
C GLY A 197 -6.65 -31.52 9.45
N ASP A 198 -7.27 -32.60 9.95
CA ASP A 198 -8.50 -33.19 9.38
C ASP A 198 -9.68 -32.22 9.40
N HIS A 199 -9.76 -31.32 10.40
CA HIS A 199 -10.80 -30.30 10.45
C HIS A 199 -10.74 -29.34 9.25
N ILE A 200 -9.53 -28.91 8.82
CA ILE A 200 -9.39 -28.05 7.64
C ILE A 200 -9.81 -28.80 6.37
N VAL A 201 -9.40 -30.07 6.25
CA VAL A 201 -9.81 -30.92 5.12
C VAL A 201 -11.33 -31.03 5.07
N ALA A 202 -11.98 -31.37 6.19
CA ALA A 202 -13.42 -31.55 6.28
C ALA A 202 -14.18 -30.28 5.88
N MET A 203 -13.74 -29.09 6.30
CA MET A 203 -14.36 -27.82 5.88
C MET A 203 -14.27 -27.61 4.36
N ASN A 204 -13.13 -27.94 3.73
CA ASN A 204 -12.99 -27.82 2.27
C ASN A 204 -13.86 -28.84 1.53
N ILE A 205 -13.95 -30.09 2.01
CA ILE A 205 -14.83 -31.11 1.42
C ILE A 205 -16.30 -30.68 1.55
N SER A 206 -16.71 -30.20 2.72
CA SER A 206 -18.07 -29.68 2.96
C SER A 206 -18.41 -28.52 2.03
N ALA A 207 -17.46 -27.63 1.74
CA ALA A 207 -17.65 -26.57 0.75
C ALA A 207 -17.95 -27.13 -0.65
N VAL A 208 -17.21 -28.15 -1.10
CA VAL A 208 -17.45 -28.83 -2.39
C VAL A 208 -18.85 -29.46 -2.41
N ASP A 209 -19.20 -30.19 -1.34
CA ASP A 209 -20.47 -30.91 -1.26
C ASP A 209 -21.69 -29.97 -1.27
N ASN A 210 -21.60 -28.83 -0.58
CA ASN A 210 -22.68 -27.84 -0.55
C ASN A 210 -22.73 -26.96 -1.81
N THR A 211 -21.75 -27.01 -2.70
CA THR A 211 -21.68 -26.08 -3.84
C THR A 211 -22.75 -26.36 -4.88
N LEU A 212 -22.91 -27.61 -5.32
CA LEU A 212 -23.77 -27.92 -6.46
C LEU A 212 -25.26 -27.66 -6.18
N ASP A 213 -25.69 -27.87 -4.94
CA ASP A 213 -27.08 -27.59 -4.51
C ASP A 213 -27.39 -26.08 -4.44
N ASN A 214 -26.35 -25.23 -4.41
CA ASN A 214 -26.46 -23.77 -4.35
C ASN A 214 -26.04 -23.09 -5.65
N LEU A 215 -25.76 -23.85 -6.71
CA LEU A 215 -25.48 -23.33 -8.05
C LEU A 215 -26.80 -23.12 -8.80
N ILE A 216 -27.12 -21.88 -9.12
CA ILE A 216 -28.41 -21.50 -9.70
C ILE A 216 -28.19 -21.16 -11.17
N GLU A 217 -28.96 -21.78 -12.07
CA GLU A 217 -29.11 -21.34 -13.45
C GLU A 217 -30.15 -20.20 -13.48
N VAL A 218 -29.79 -19.07 -14.09
CA VAL A 218 -30.65 -17.89 -14.14
C VAL A 218 -31.44 -17.89 -15.45
N ASP A 219 -32.76 -17.89 -15.34
CA ASP A 219 -33.65 -17.68 -16.48
C ASP A 219 -33.49 -16.24 -17.00
N ILE A 220 -33.05 -16.09 -18.25
CA ILE A 220 -32.75 -14.78 -18.85
C ILE A 220 -34.05 -14.12 -19.33
N PRO A 221 -34.46 -12.97 -18.79
CA PRO A 221 -35.65 -12.25 -19.26
C PRO A 221 -35.47 -11.72 -20.69
N GLU A 222 -36.54 -11.77 -21.51
CA GLU A 222 -36.54 -11.18 -22.86
C GLU A 222 -36.31 -9.65 -22.81
N SER A 223 -36.72 -8.99 -21.71
CA SER A 223 -36.49 -7.56 -21.48
C SER A 223 -35.00 -7.18 -21.49
N TRP A 224 -34.09 -8.12 -21.20
CA TRP A 224 -32.64 -7.85 -21.22
C TRP A 224 -32.12 -7.53 -22.62
N GLY A 225 -32.76 -8.03 -23.69
CA GLY A 225 -32.39 -7.67 -25.05
C GLY A 225 -32.61 -6.18 -25.38
N GLN A 226 -33.45 -5.50 -24.60
CA GLN A 226 -33.71 -4.06 -24.69
C GLN A 226 -33.12 -3.27 -23.51
N ALA A 227 -32.34 -3.92 -22.64
CA ALA A 227 -31.71 -3.24 -21.53
C ALA A 227 -30.77 -2.15 -22.06
N ALA A 228 -30.95 -0.94 -21.52
CA ALA A 228 -30.11 0.22 -21.80
C ALA A 228 -29.37 0.59 -20.52
N GLY A 229 -28.09 0.91 -20.65
CA GLY A 229 -27.28 1.41 -19.53
C GLY A 229 -25.87 0.87 -19.57
N SER A 230 -24.90 1.79 -19.57
CA SER A 230 -23.48 1.46 -19.47
C SER A 230 -23.05 1.37 -18.02
N ILE A 231 -21.79 0.94 -17.82
CA ILE A 231 -21.06 1.19 -16.59
C ILE A 231 -21.24 2.68 -16.20
N PRO A 232 -21.54 3.00 -14.92
CA PRO A 232 -21.72 4.38 -14.47
C PRO A 232 -20.53 5.25 -14.88
N PRO A 233 -20.78 6.49 -15.35
CA PRO A 233 -19.70 7.39 -15.73
C PRO A 233 -18.82 7.66 -14.52
N LYS A 234 -17.51 7.67 -14.73
CA LYS A 234 -16.56 8.07 -13.70
C LYS A 234 -16.68 9.57 -13.43
N PRO A 235 -16.38 10.04 -12.20
CA PRO A 235 -16.37 11.46 -11.90
C PRO A 235 -15.44 12.25 -12.83
N GLU A 236 -15.76 13.52 -13.06
CA GLU A 236 -14.88 14.45 -13.79
C GLU A 236 -13.49 14.47 -13.15
N ALA A 237 -12.46 14.42 -13.98
CA ALA A 237 -11.09 14.32 -13.51
C ALA A 237 -10.13 15.12 -14.40
N THR A 238 -8.83 15.07 -14.09
CA THR A 238 -7.83 15.72 -14.94
C THR A 238 -7.72 15.00 -16.29
N ASP A 239 -7.24 15.70 -17.33
CA ASP A 239 -6.96 15.12 -18.64
C ASP A 239 -6.17 13.81 -18.58
N TYR A 240 -5.17 13.74 -17.70
CA TYR A 240 -4.40 12.52 -17.50
C TYR A 240 -5.27 11.37 -16.97
N VAL A 241 -6.15 11.67 -16.01
CA VAL A 241 -7.00 10.65 -15.40
C VAL A 241 -8.02 10.15 -16.43
N GLU A 242 -8.69 11.06 -17.14
CA GLU A 242 -9.70 10.70 -18.13
C GLU A 242 -9.13 9.97 -19.35
N LYS A 243 -8.01 10.45 -19.90
CA LYS A 243 -7.45 9.94 -21.16
C LYS A 243 -6.49 8.77 -20.97
N ILE A 244 -5.91 8.57 -19.79
CA ILE A 244 -4.91 7.52 -19.54
C ILE A 244 -5.33 6.61 -18.40
N MET A 245 -5.52 7.16 -17.20
CA MET A 245 -5.74 6.34 -16.01
C MET A 245 -7.03 5.52 -16.10
N TYR A 246 -8.14 6.14 -16.48
CA TYR A 246 -9.44 5.48 -16.56
C TYR A 246 -9.49 4.38 -17.62
N PRO A 247 -8.97 4.57 -18.85
CA PRO A 247 -8.79 3.49 -19.82
C PRO A 247 -7.90 2.36 -19.32
N VAL A 248 -6.73 2.67 -18.75
CA VAL A 248 -5.82 1.64 -18.20
C VAL A 248 -6.50 0.83 -17.09
N GLN A 249 -7.22 1.50 -16.19
CA GLN A 249 -7.99 0.83 -15.14
C GLN A 249 -9.17 0.02 -15.67
N ALA A 250 -9.73 0.39 -16.82
CA ALA A 250 -10.76 -0.40 -17.51
C ALA A 250 -10.16 -1.55 -18.35
N LEU A 251 -8.84 -1.79 -18.22
CA LEU A 251 -8.06 -2.76 -19.00
C LEU A 251 -8.03 -2.48 -20.51
N LYS A 252 -8.17 -1.20 -20.88
CA LYS A 252 -8.06 -0.67 -22.24
C LYS A 252 -6.79 0.17 -22.42
N GLY A 253 -5.74 -0.16 -21.66
CA GLY A 253 -4.45 0.54 -21.73
C GLY A 253 -3.72 0.33 -23.06
N ASP A 254 -3.86 -0.86 -23.65
CA ASP A 254 -3.27 -1.20 -24.95
C ASP A 254 -3.89 -0.43 -26.13
N ASP A 255 -5.10 0.11 -25.96
CA ASP A 255 -5.79 0.93 -26.97
C ASP A 255 -5.27 2.37 -27.01
N LEU A 256 -4.48 2.78 -26.01
CA LEU A 256 -3.96 4.14 -25.91
C LEU A 256 -2.84 4.37 -26.93
N PRO A 257 -2.94 5.41 -27.78
CA PRO A 257 -1.93 5.66 -28.79
C PRO A 257 -0.68 6.31 -28.19
N VAL A 258 0.45 6.26 -28.90
CA VAL A 258 1.75 6.75 -28.38
C VAL A 258 1.67 8.24 -27.99
N SER A 259 0.86 9.04 -28.69
CA SER A 259 0.76 10.48 -28.48
C SER A 259 0.18 10.91 -27.12
N VAL A 260 -0.48 10.02 -26.37
CA VAL A 260 -1.02 10.40 -25.04
C VAL A 260 0.06 10.43 -23.97
N PHE A 261 1.20 9.76 -24.19
CA PHE A 261 2.24 9.61 -23.18
C PHE A 261 3.34 10.68 -23.34
N PRO A 262 3.86 11.24 -22.24
CA PRO A 262 5.01 12.12 -22.29
C PRO A 262 6.29 11.33 -22.63
N PRO A 263 7.24 11.91 -23.38
CA PRO A 263 8.41 11.19 -23.88
C PRO A 263 9.41 10.80 -22.78
N ASP A 264 9.32 11.41 -21.59
CA ASP A 264 10.21 11.21 -20.45
C ASP A 264 9.58 10.36 -19.32
N GLY A 265 8.32 9.92 -19.49
CA GLY A 265 7.63 9.10 -18.50
C GLY A 265 7.28 9.82 -17.20
N VAL A 266 7.19 11.16 -17.21
CA VAL A 266 6.75 11.93 -16.05
C VAL A 266 5.23 11.83 -15.87
N PHE A 267 4.79 11.46 -14.68
CA PHE A 267 3.38 11.32 -14.34
C PHE A 267 2.92 12.37 -13.33
N PRO A 268 1.65 12.83 -13.38
CA PRO A 268 1.12 13.70 -12.36
C PRO A 268 0.96 12.99 -11.01
N THR A 269 0.94 13.80 -9.96
CA THR A 269 0.66 13.41 -8.58
C THR A 269 -0.86 13.45 -8.31
N SER A 270 -1.29 13.00 -7.13
CA SER A 270 -2.68 13.06 -6.65
C SER A 270 -3.68 12.23 -7.46
N THR A 271 -3.24 11.20 -8.19
CA THR A 271 -4.16 10.43 -9.05
C THR A 271 -4.86 9.28 -8.33
N ALA A 272 -4.27 8.73 -7.26
CA ALA A 272 -4.88 7.62 -6.50
C ALA A 272 -6.26 7.95 -5.92
N ARG A 273 -6.55 9.23 -5.66
CA ARG A 273 -7.87 9.68 -5.17
C ARG A 273 -9.02 9.37 -6.12
N TYR A 274 -8.75 9.14 -7.41
CA TYR A 274 -9.77 8.83 -8.41
C TYR A 274 -10.06 7.33 -8.52
N GLU A 275 -9.33 6.45 -7.82
CA GLU A 275 -9.51 4.99 -7.96
C GLU A 275 -10.77 4.46 -7.30
N LYS A 276 -11.03 4.85 -6.03
CA LYS A 276 -12.23 4.50 -5.26
C LYS A 276 -12.60 3.01 -5.40
N ARG A 277 -11.62 2.14 -5.18
CA ARG A 277 -11.62 0.74 -5.62
C ARG A 277 -12.75 -0.13 -5.02
N GLY A 278 -13.21 0.18 -3.81
CA GLY A 278 -14.31 -0.53 -3.15
C GLY A 278 -14.04 -2.01 -2.85
N VAL A 279 -12.79 -2.39 -2.58
CA VAL A 279 -12.37 -3.82 -2.50
C VAL A 279 -12.42 -4.42 -1.08
N ALA A 280 -12.72 -3.64 -0.05
CA ALA A 280 -12.83 -4.15 1.31
C ALA A 280 -14.12 -4.95 1.49
N VAL A 281 -14.02 -6.13 2.13
CA VAL A 281 -15.19 -6.91 2.58
C VAL A 281 -15.90 -6.23 3.75
N SER A 282 -15.14 -5.55 4.61
CA SER A 282 -15.67 -4.80 5.74
C SER A 282 -14.88 -3.52 5.94
N VAL A 283 -15.53 -2.46 6.41
CA VAL A 283 -14.93 -1.16 6.70
C VAL A 283 -15.23 -0.75 8.14
N PRO A 284 -14.38 0.11 8.75
CA PRO A 284 -14.67 0.61 10.09
C PRO A 284 -15.91 1.51 10.09
N GLU A 285 -16.78 1.35 11.07
CA GLU A 285 -17.84 2.28 11.44
C GLU A 285 -17.38 3.06 12.68
N TRP A 286 -17.57 4.38 12.69
CA TRP A 286 -17.23 5.22 13.84
C TRP A 286 -18.37 5.28 14.85
N ILE A 287 -18.05 5.07 16.13
CA ILE A 287 -19.01 5.16 17.25
C ILE A 287 -18.66 6.41 18.06
N SER A 288 -19.36 7.50 17.77
CA SER A 288 -19.05 8.84 18.24
C SER A 288 -19.03 8.97 19.76
N SER A 289 -19.97 8.31 20.45
CA SER A 289 -20.12 8.34 21.92
C SER A 289 -18.93 7.77 22.71
N GLU A 290 -18.21 6.81 22.14
CA GLU A 290 -17.07 6.16 22.78
C GLU A 290 -15.73 6.80 22.38
N CYS A 291 -15.75 7.73 21.42
CA CYS A 291 -14.54 8.27 20.83
C CYS A 291 -13.84 9.28 21.74
N ILE A 292 -12.61 8.97 22.14
CA ILE A 292 -11.76 9.87 22.95
C ILE A 292 -10.96 10.89 22.11
N GLN A 293 -11.21 10.99 20.81
CA GLN A 293 -10.62 11.96 19.88
C GLN A 293 -9.07 12.00 19.90
N CYS A 294 -8.44 10.81 19.89
CA CYS A 294 -6.99 10.68 20.01
C CYS A 294 -6.23 10.64 18.66
N ASN A 295 -6.95 10.53 17.54
CA ASN A 295 -6.44 10.40 16.17
C ASN A 295 -5.52 9.19 15.89
N GLN A 296 -5.37 8.24 16.82
CA GLN A 296 -4.50 7.08 16.60
C GLN A 296 -4.95 6.19 15.44
N CYS A 297 -6.26 6.09 15.18
CA CYS A 297 -6.81 5.33 14.06
C CYS A 297 -6.33 5.87 12.69
N SER A 298 -6.29 7.20 12.53
CA SER A 298 -5.72 7.86 11.36
C SER A 298 -4.21 7.71 11.30
N PHE A 299 -3.53 7.84 12.44
CA PHE A 299 -2.07 7.76 12.53
C PHE A 299 -1.54 6.46 11.94
N ILE A 300 -2.18 5.33 12.25
CA ILE A 300 -1.71 4.00 11.82
C ILE A 300 -2.34 3.51 10.52
N CYS A 301 -3.28 4.26 9.92
CA CYS A 301 -3.98 3.77 8.74
C CYS A 301 -2.99 3.66 7.57
N PRO A 302 -2.79 2.46 6.99
CA PRO A 302 -1.83 2.27 5.91
C PRO A 302 -2.26 2.86 4.57
N HIS A 303 -3.50 3.35 4.47
CA HIS A 303 -4.07 3.85 3.21
C HIS A 303 -4.70 5.23 3.34
N SER A 304 -4.59 5.88 4.50
CA SER A 304 -5.28 7.16 4.77
C SER A 304 -6.81 7.10 4.59
N ALA A 305 -7.41 5.92 4.76
CA ALA A 305 -8.84 5.70 4.56
C ALA A 305 -9.71 6.04 5.80
N ILE A 306 -9.09 6.52 6.88
CA ILE A 306 -9.79 7.00 8.07
C ILE A 306 -9.07 8.25 8.57
N ILE A 307 -9.77 9.39 8.56
CA ILE A 307 -9.19 10.70 8.81
C ILE A 307 -10.00 11.47 9.86
N PRO A 308 -9.37 12.27 10.73
CA PRO A 308 -10.09 13.15 11.62
C PRO A 308 -10.52 14.42 10.88
N ILE A 309 -11.77 14.81 11.06
CA ILE A 309 -12.33 16.06 10.58
C ILE A 309 -12.45 16.99 11.77
N LEU A 310 -12.02 18.24 11.58
CA LEU A 310 -12.21 19.33 12.52
C LEU A 310 -12.84 20.49 11.76
N ALA A 311 -14.07 20.83 12.11
CA ALA A 311 -14.89 21.79 11.36
C ALA A 311 -15.50 22.84 12.28
N THR A 312 -15.67 24.06 11.79
CA THR A 312 -16.52 25.06 12.48
C THR A 312 -18.00 24.79 12.17
N ASP A 313 -18.91 25.36 12.95
CA ASP A 313 -20.35 25.23 12.68
C ASP A 313 -20.74 25.81 11.30
N ASP A 314 -20.00 26.81 10.79
CA ASP A 314 -20.20 27.37 9.45
C ASP A 314 -19.76 26.41 8.33
N GLU A 315 -18.65 25.69 8.54
CA GLU A 315 -18.15 24.68 7.59
C GLU A 315 -19.04 23.44 7.53
N LEU A 316 -19.91 23.23 8.52
CA LEU A 316 -20.89 22.13 8.55
C LEU A 316 -22.22 22.47 7.87
N LYS A 317 -22.38 23.67 7.32
CA LYS A 317 -23.57 24.02 6.53
C LYS A 317 -23.65 23.14 5.29
N GLY A 318 -24.78 22.47 5.10
CA GLY A 318 -24.99 21.54 3.97
C GLY A 318 -24.39 20.15 4.19
N ALA A 319 -23.93 19.83 5.42
CA ALA A 319 -23.55 18.48 5.77
C ALA A 319 -24.74 17.50 5.59
N PRO A 320 -24.51 16.28 5.09
CA PRO A 320 -25.53 15.25 5.08
C PRO A 320 -26.09 15.00 6.49
N ASP A 321 -27.36 14.60 6.60
CA ASP A 321 -28.00 14.31 7.90
C ASP A 321 -27.25 13.23 8.70
N THR A 322 -26.50 12.36 8.01
CA THR A 322 -25.71 11.28 8.62
C THR A 322 -24.28 11.69 9.01
N PHE A 323 -23.88 12.94 8.73
CA PHE A 323 -22.56 13.49 9.06
C PHE A 323 -22.50 13.93 10.53
N GLU A 324 -22.68 12.96 11.43
CA GLU A 324 -22.64 13.21 12.86
C GLU A 324 -21.26 13.75 13.30
N THR A 325 -21.26 14.69 14.23
CA THR A 325 -20.05 15.26 14.83
C THR A 325 -20.20 15.35 16.36
N VAL A 326 -19.09 15.43 17.08
CA VAL A 326 -19.06 15.70 18.52
C VAL A 326 -18.21 16.93 18.82
N PRO A 327 -18.46 17.68 19.92
CA PRO A 327 -17.63 18.81 20.28
C PRO A 327 -16.16 18.43 20.44
N ALA A 328 -15.25 19.20 19.86
CA ALA A 328 -13.83 18.89 19.90
C ALA A 328 -13.23 19.07 21.31
N VAL A 329 -12.46 18.07 21.75
CA VAL A 329 -11.85 18.02 23.08
C VAL A 329 -10.43 18.58 23.06
N GLY A 330 -10.23 19.68 23.77
CA GLY A 330 -8.93 20.31 24.01
C GLY A 330 -9.03 21.84 23.99
N LYS A 331 -8.21 22.53 24.79
CA LYS A 331 -8.27 24.01 24.92
C LYS A 331 -8.09 24.72 23.57
N ALA A 332 -7.18 24.24 22.72
CA ALA A 332 -6.93 24.78 21.39
C ALA A 332 -8.04 24.47 20.36
N LEU A 333 -8.95 23.55 20.67
CA LEU A 333 -10.01 23.08 19.76
C LEU A 333 -11.39 23.62 20.13
N LYS A 334 -11.47 24.55 21.07
CA LYS A 334 -12.75 25.15 21.49
C LYS A 334 -13.41 25.84 20.28
N GLY A 335 -14.70 25.55 20.05
CA GLY A 335 -15.47 26.09 18.93
C GLY A 335 -15.42 25.25 17.65
N TYR A 336 -14.71 24.12 17.67
CA TYR A 336 -14.75 23.13 16.59
C TYR A 336 -15.60 21.92 16.95
N GLN A 337 -16.19 21.33 15.92
CA GLN A 337 -16.75 19.99 15.92
C GLN A 337 -15.70 19.00 15.40
N PHE A 338 -15.78 17.75 15.88
CA PHE A 338 -14.87 16.67 15.56
C PHE A 338 -15.64 15.46 15.03
N ARG A 339 -15.10 14.83 13.98
CA ARG A 339 -15.58 13.55 13.44
C ARG A 339 -14.41 12.68 13.04
N ILE A 340 -14.54 11.36 13.15
CA ILE A 340 -13.68 10.43 12.42
C ILE A 340 -14.43 10.02 11.16
N GLN A 341 -13.94 10.45 10.00
CA GLN A 341 -14.53 10.11 8.71
C GLN A 341 -13.82 8.89 8.12
N VAL A 342 -14.60 7.96 7.58
CA VAL A 342 -14.11 6.76 6.89
C VAL A 342 -14.35 6.92 5.39
N ASN A 343 -13.33 6.66 4.60
CA ASN A 343 -13.46 6.49 3.16
C ASN A 343 -13.72 5.00 2.88
N ALA A 344 -15.00 4.64 2.71
CA ALA A 344 -15.42 3.26 2.50
C ALA A 344 -14.84 2.64 1.20
N LEU A 345 -14.54 3.46 0.20
CA LEU A 345 -14.10 2.98 -1.13
C LEU A 345 -12.58 2.82 -1.24
N ASP A 346 -11.78 3.53 -0.45
CA ASP A 346 -10.32 3.33 -0.44
C ASP A 346 -9.82 2.52 0.77
N CYS A 347 -10.70 2.26 1.74
CA CYS A 347 -10.41 1.32 2.83
C CYS A 347 -10.08 -0.07 2.26
N GLN A 348 -9.06 -0.72 2.83
CA GLN A 348 -8.68 -2.10 2.49
C GLN A 348 -9.16 -3.12 3.54
N GLY A 349 -10.01 -2.70 4.49
CA GLY A 349 -10.63 -3.58 5.48
C GLY A 349 -9.67 -4.27 6.44
N CYS A 350 -8.45 -3.74 6.63
CA CYS A 350 -7.42 -4.45 7.40
C CYS A 350 -7.74 -4.57 8.90
N GLY A 351 -8.54 -3.67 9.49
CA GLY A 351 -8.90 -3.72 10.91
C GLY A 351 -7.88 -3.14 11.89
N ASN A 352 -6.72 -2.62 11.45
CA ASN A 352 -5.72 -2.04 12.36
C ASN A 352 -6.28 -0.88 13.21
N CYS A 353 -7.17 -0.05 12.65
CA CYS A 353 -7.77 1.09 13.36
C CYS A 353 -8.69 0.64 14.51
N VAL A 354 -9.37 -0.48 14.36
CA VAL A 354 -10.21 -1.10 15.40
C VAL A 354 -9.32 -1.74 16.47
N ASP A 355 -8.29 -2.48 16.06
CA ASP A 355 -7.36 -3.18 16.95
C ASP A 355 -6.75 -2.23 17.98
N ILE A 356 -6.17 -1.14 17.50
CA ILE A 356 -5.43 -0.17 18.31
C ILE A 356 -6.32 0.83 19.06
N CYS A 357 -7.62 0.89 18.77
CA CYS A 357 -8.52 1.88 19.37
C CYS A 357 -8.43 1.82 20.91
N PRO A 358 -7.96 2.89 21.57
CA PRO A 358 -7.62 2.86 23.01
C PRO A 358 -8.80 3.20 23.92
N ALA A 359 -9.98 3.50 23.36
CA ALA A 359 -11.18 3.73 24.14
C ALA A 359 -11.57 2.46 24.91
N LYS A 360 -12.18 2.64 26.10
CA LYS A 360 -12.57 1.51 26.98
C LYS A 360 -13.54 0.56 26.27
N ASN A 361 -14.59 1.13 25.69
CA ASN A 361 -15.37 0.47 24.66
C ASN A 361 -14.82 0.88 23.30
N LYS A 362 -14.85 -0.01 22.32
CA LYS A 362 -14.31 0.28 21.00
C LYS A 362 -15.14 1.39 20.33
N ALA A 363 -14.50 2.51 20.05
CA ALA A 363 -15.10 3.63 19.31
C ALA A 363 -15.13 3.43 17.79
N ILE A 364 -14.69 2.25 17.33
CA ILE A 364 -14.68 1.86 15.92
C ILE A 364 -14.91 0.35 15.87
N GLU A 365 -15.80 -0.11 15.01
CA GLU A 365 -16.12 -1.53 14.78
C GLU A 365 -16.05 -1.86 13.29
N MET A 366 -15.72 -3.09 12.90
CA MET A 366 -15.78 -3.50 11.49
C MET A 366 -17.22 -3.89 11.12
N LYS A 367 -17.74 -3.32 10.02
CA LYS A 367 -19.05 -3.68 9.45
C LYS A 367 -18.93 -4.06 7.98
N PRO A 368 -19.82 -4.91 7.43
CA PRO A 368 -19.81 -5.23 6.00
C PRO A 368 -19.90 -3.96 5.14
N THR A 369 -19.05 -3.85 4.11
CA THR A 369 -18.92 -2.61 3.31
C THR A 369 -20.25 -2.18 2.69
N VAL A 370 -21.05 -3.14 2.23
CA VAL A 370 -22.36 -2.90 1.60
C VAL A 370 -23.36 -2.19 2.51
N THR A 371 -23.23 -2.30 3.83
CA THR A 371 -24.12 -1.60 4.77
C THR A 371 -23.63 -0.19 5.11
N GLN A 372 -22.45 0.19 4.60
CA GLN A 372 -21.76 1.43 4.99
C GLN A 372 -21.65 2.42 3.82
N THR A 373 -21.64 1.94 2.57
CA THR A 373 -21.39 2.78 1.39
C THR A 373 -22.43 3.87 1.18
N GLU A 374 -23.72 3.58 1.34
CA GLU A 374 -24.80 4.59 1.18
C GLU A 374 -24.64 5.77 2.15
N ARG A 375 -24.18 5.50 3.37
CA ARG A 375 -23.92 6.50 4.40
C ARG A 375 -22.57 7.20 4.20
N GLU A 376 -21.50 6.43 4.06
CA GLU A 376 -20.14 6.94 4.21
C GLU A 376 -19.55 7.50 2.91
N VAL A 377 -20.09 7.16 1.73
CA VAL A 377 -19.65 7.79 0.47
C VAL A 377 -20.01 9.28 0.44
N PRO A 378 -21.29 9.69 0.62
CA PRO A 378 -21.64 11.12 0.67
C PRO A 378 -20.96 11.86 1.83
N ASN A 379 -20.81 11.22 2.99
CA ASN A 379 -20.12 11.81 4.13
C ASN A 379 -18.62 12.05 3.85
N PHE A 380 -17.95 11.10 3.19
CA PHE A 380 -16.57 11.27 2.79
C PHE A 380 -16.43 12.40 1.76
N GLU A 381 -17.29 12.45 0.74
CA GLU A 381 -17.32 13.54 -0.24
C GLU A 381 -17.51 14.90 0.42
N PHE A 382 -18.49 15.04 1.32
CA PHE A 382 -18.68 16.26 2.09
C PHE A 382 -17.45 16.64 2.91
N SER A 383 -16.80 15.66 3.55
CA SER A 383 -15.58 15.88 4.34
C SER A 383 -14.42 16.45 3.52
N GLN A 384 -14.36 16.17 2.21
CA GLN A 384 -13.33 16.71 1.33
C GLN A 384 -13.49 18.21 1.09
N THR A 385 -14.68 18.78 1.35
CA THR A 385 -14.93 20.22 1.24
C THR A 385 -14.43 20.99 2.47
N ILE A 386 -14.15 20.29 3.58
CA ILE A 386 -13.69 20.88 4.83
C ILE A 386 -12.16 21.00 4.81
N PRO A 387 -11.58 22.20 4.94
CA PRO A 387 -10.13 22.37 4.94
C PRO A 387 -9.47 21.71 6.14
N TYR A 388 -8.30 21.10 5.92
CA TYR A 388 -7.45 20.60 7.00
C TYR A 388 -7.03 21.74 7.94
N LYS A 389 -7.11 21.48 9.24
CA LYS A 389 -6.84 22.46 10.31
C LYS A 389 -5.41 22.35 10.84
N GLY A 390 -4.44 22.34 9.93
CA GLY A 390 -3.02 22.41 10.27
C GLY A 390 -2.69 23.63 11.13
N GLY A 391 -1.69 23.51 12.01
CA GLY A 391 -1.23 24.61 12.87
C GLY A 391 -2.04 24.84 14.17
N ILE A 392 -3.24 24.28 14.31
CA ILE A 392 -4.06 24.45 15.55
C ILE A 392 -3.45 23.71 16.75
N MET A 393 -2.74 22.61 16.49
CA MET A 393 -2.00 21.85 17.50
C MET A 393 -0.56 21.62 17.05
N ASN A 394 0.32 21.32 18.02
CA ASN A 394 1.71 20.97 17.75
C ASN A 394 1.79 19.84 16.71
N ARG A 395 2.44 20.12 15.57
CA ARG A 395 2.61 19.20 14.44
C ARG A 395 3.31 17.90 14.86
N ASP A 396 4.27 18.02 15.77
CA ASP A 396 5.09 16.92 16.29
C ASP A 396 4.32 15.99 17.25
N SER A 397 3.07 16.32 17.61
CA SER A 397 2.24 15.48 18.47
C SER A 397 1.44 14.45 17.67
N ILE A 398 1.15 13.28 18.27
CA ILE A 398 0.31 12.25 17.63
C ILE A 398 -1.04 12.84 17.21
N LYS A 399 -1.74 13.58 18.08
CA LYS A 399 -3.04 14.17 17.74
C LYS A 399 -2.92 15.25 16.67
N GLY A 400 -1.99 16.19 16.86
CA GLY A 400 -1.80 17.34 15.97
C GLY A 400 -1.31 16.97 14.56
N SER A 401 -0.39 16.02 14.43
CA SER A 401 0.08 15.53 13.12
C SER A 401 -1.05 15.06 12.22
N GLN A 402 -2.14 14.53 12.80
CA GLN A 402 -3.27 14.00 12.03
C GLN A 402 -4.28 15.07 11.60
N PHE A 403 -4.14 16.32 12.05
CA PHE A 403 -4.87 17.46 11.50
C PHE A 403 -4.19 18.09 10.29
N TYR A 404 -2.98 17.65 9.96
CA TYR A 404 -2.33 17.96 8.69
C TYR A 404 -2.77 16.94 7.64
N GLN A 405 -2.95 17.42 6.41
CA GLN A 405 -3.28 16.58 5.28
C GLN A 405 -2.20 15.50 5.09
N PRO A 406 -2.57 14.22 5.01
CA PRO A 406 -1.66 13.18 4.56
C PRO A 406 -1.36 13.37 3.07
N LEU A 407 -0.08 13.44 2.69
CA LEU A 407 0.34 13.57 1.28
C LEU A 407 0.84 12.24 0.69
N LEU A 408 0.43 11.14 1.33
CA LEU A 408 0.46 9.78 0.82
C LEU A 408 -0.88 9.13 1.16
N GLU A 409 -1.70 8.85 0.15
CA GLU A 409 -3.04 8.33 0.30
C GLU A 409 -3.35 7.22 -0.71
N PHE A 410 -4.16 6.24 -0.30
CA PHE A 410 -4.78 5.24 -1.19
C PHE A 410 -3.80 4.41 -2.06
N SER A 411 -2.56 4.20 -1.60
CA SER A 411 -1.56 3.40 -2.32
C SER A 411 -1.99 1.96 -2.65
N GLY A 412 -1.34 1.35 -3.63
CA GLY A 412 -1.51 -0.07 -4.00
C GLY A 412 -0.93 -1.09 -3.01
N ALA A 413 -0.56 -0.66 -1.79
CA ALA A 413 0.03 -1.52 -0.77
C ALA A 413 -0.97 -2.53 -0.20
N CYS A 414 -0.46 -3.60 0.43
CA CYS A 414 -1.29 -4.64 1.02
C CYS A 414 -2.21 -4.13 2.13
N ALA A 415 -3.37 -4.76 2.33
CA ALA A 415 -4.22 -4.49 3.48
C ALA A 415 -3.43 -4.70 4.80
N GLY A 416 -3.29 -3.63 5.60
CA GLY A 416 -2.52 -3.69 6.85
C GLY A 416 -1.00 -3.63 6.68
N CYS A 417 -0.50 -3.15 5.53
CA CYS A 417 0.92 -2.97 5.27
C CYS A 417 1.64 -2.23 6.40
N GLY A 418 2.77 -2.76 6.87
CA GLY A 418 3.59 -2.12 7.89
C GLY A 418 4.46 -0.96 7.41
N GLU A 419 4.57 -0.72 6.10
CA GLU A 419 5.44 0.31 5.54
C GLU A 419 4.78 1.70 5.47
N THR A 420 3.60 1.77 4.85
CA THR A 420 2.94 3.04 4.49
C THR A 420 2.53 3.92 5.67
N PRO A 421 2.20 3.42 6.88
CA PRO A 421 1.92 4.32 8.02
C PRO A 421 3.09 5.25 8.35
N TYR A 422 4.33 4.75 8.25
CA TYR A 422 5.53 5.55 8.49
C TYR A 422 5.67 6.67 7.46
N VAL A 423 5.56 6.34 6.17
CA VAL A 423 5.70 7.32 5.09
C VAL A 423 4.56 8.33 5.10
N LYS A 424 3.32 7.91 5.38
CA LYS A 424 2.18 8.81 5.55
C LYS A 424 2.45 9.86 6.64
N VAL A 425 2.86 9.43 7.84
CA VAL A 425 3.19 10.35 8.94
C VAL A 425 4.36 11.25 8.56
N LEU A 426 5.37 10.72 7.86
CA LEU A 426 6.48 11.52 7.35
C LEU A 426 6.00 12.65 6.43
N THR A 427 5.07 12.37 5.52
CA THR A 427 4.47 13.40 4.66
C THR A 427 3.64 14.43 5.44
N GLN A 428 2.98 14.03 6.54
CA GLN A 428 2.25 14.96 7.41
C GLN A 428 3.19 15.89 8.18
N LEU A 429 4.45 15.53 8.35
CA LEU A 429 5.47 16.34 9.03
C LEU A 429 6.25 17.26 8.07
N PHE A 430 6.56 16.80 6.86
CA PHE A 430 7.51 17.50 5.96
C PHE A 430 7.07 17.57 4.50
N GLY A 431 5.90 17.03 4.16
CA GLY A 431 5.49 16.70 2.79
C GLY A 431 5.50 17.88 1.82
N GLU A 432 5.13 19.06 2.28
CA GLU A 432 5.06 20.28 1.46
C GLU A 432 6.42 20.80 0.96
N ARG A 433 7.53 20.24 1.46
CA ARG A 433 8.90 20.64 1.11
C ARG A 433 9.84 19.45 0.92
N MET A 434 9.31 18.24 0.87
CA MET A 434 10.13 17.03 0.79
C MET A 434 10.39 16.60 -0.65
N THR A 435 11.55 16.00 -0.87
CA THR A 435 11.87 15.22 -2.07
C THR A 435 12.14 13.78 -1.64
N ILE A 436 11.71 12.80 -2.44
CA ILE A 436 11.85 11.38 -2.16
C ILE A 436 12.64 10.73 -3.31
N ALA A 437 13.83 10.23 -2.99
CA ALA A 437 14.57 9.27 -3.80
C ALA A 437 14.23 7.85 -3.31
N ASN A 438 13.42 7.12 -4.07
CA ASN A 438 12.88 5.84 -3.63
C ASN A 438 13.60 4.67 -4.31
N ALA A 439 14.19 3.77 -3.51
CA ALA A 439 14.76 2.52 -4.02
C ALA A 439 13.67 1.64 -4.62
N THR A 440 14.02 0.87 -5.66
CA THR A 440 13.11 -0.14 -6.19
C THR A 440 12.77 -1.18 -5.12
N GLY A 441 11.48 -1.49 -4.95
CA GLY A 441 11.01 -2.41 -3.92
C GLY A 441 9.52 -2.27 -3.67
N CYS A 442 9.00 -2.76 -2.54
CA CYS A 442 7.60 -2.54 -2.19
C CYS A 442 7.24 -1.05 -2.23
N SER A 443 8.11 -0.19 -1.67
CA SER A 443 7.91 1.25 -1.63
C SER A 443 7.80 1.92 -2.99
N SER A 444 8.54 1.47 -4.01
CA SER A 444 8.36 2.00 -5.36
C SER A 444 7.12 1.43 -6.05
N ILE A 445 6.78 0.16 -5.81
CA ILE A 445 5.59 -0.46 -6.40
C ILE A 445 4.31 0.17 -5.87
N TRP A 446 4.13 0.26 -4.55
CA TRP A 446 2.94 0.93 -4.03
C TRP A 446 3.00 2.45 -4.17
N GLY A 447 4.19 3.05 -4.29
CA GLY A 447 4.41 4.50 -4.36
C GLY A 447 4.40 5.11 -5.76
N GLY A 448 4.54 4.31 -6.82
CA GLY A 448 4.68 4.84 -8.19
C GLY A 448 4.41 3.82 -9.30
N SER A 449 3.43 2.92 -9.14
CA SER A 449 2.96 2.07 -10.25
C SER A 449 1.95 2.83 -11.11
N ALA A 450 2.36 3.23 -12.31
CA ALA A 450 1.48 3.87 -13.28
C ALA A 450 0.21 3.02 -13.52
N PRO A 451 -0.97 3.64 -13.66
CA PRO A 451 -1.20 5.08 -13.77
C PRO A 451 -1.49 5.80 -12.44
N SER A 452 -1.47 5.09 -11.31
CA SER A 452 -1.90 5.58 -9.99
C SER A 452 -0.73 6.10 -9.16
N SER A 453 -0.82 7.36 -8.74
CA SER A 453 0.14 8.04 -7.88
C SER A 453 -0.51 8.35 -6.53
N PRO A 454 -0.07 7.72 -5.43
CA PRO A 454 -0.62 7.93 -4.09
C PRO A 454 -0.04 9.13 -3.37
N TYR A 455 1.11 9.64 -3.83
CA TYR A 455 1.58 10.94 -3.36
C TYR A 455 0.64 12.01 -3.89
N CYS A 456 0.35 13.02 -3.07
CA CYS A 456 -0.54 14.10 -3.47
C CYS A 456 -0.04 15.47 -3.02
N THR A 457 -0.72 16.53 -3.43
CA THR A 457 -0.43 17.91 -3.05
C THR A 457 -1.41 18.40 -1.98
N ASN A 458 -0.95 19.33 -1.15
CA ASN A 458 -1.81 20.08 -0.25
C ASN A 458 -2.65 21.12 -1.02
N ALA A 459 -3.47 21.89 -0.29
CA ALA A 459 -4.31 22.95 -0.86
C ALA A 459 -3.52 24.06 -1.60
N ASP A 460 -2.25 24.27 -1.26
CA ASP A 460 -1.36 25.24 -1.90
C ASP A 460 -0.65 24.67 -3.15
N GLY A 461 -0.95 23.42 -3.53
CA GLY A 461 -0.30 22.72 -4.64
C GLY A 461 1.11 22.19 -4.31
N HIS A 462 1.48 22.10 -3.03
CA HIS A 462 2.78 21.61 -2.58
C HIS A 462 2.69 20.16 -2.09
N GLY A 463 3.65 19.33 -2.49
CA GLY A 463 3.74 17.95 -2.03
C GLY A 463 5.08 17.30 -2.32
N PRO A 464 5.24 16.01 -1.97
CA PRO A 464 6.50 15.30 -2.15
C PRO A 464 6.92 15.22 -3.62
N GLY A 465 8.11 15.72 -3.94
CA GLY A 465 8.74 15.45 -5.24
C GLY A 465 9.30 14.03 -5.25
N TRP A 466 8.61 13.07 -5.87
CA TRP A 466 8.97 11.65 -5.82
C TRP A 466 9.65 11.18 -7.11
N ALA A 467 10.72 10.40 -6.97
CA ALA A 467 11.32 9.68 -8.09
C ALA A 467 11.97 8.37 -7.62
N SER A 468 11.96 7.37 -8.50
CA SER A 468 12.69 6.11 -8.33
C SER A 468 13.65 5.94 -9.50
N SER A 469 14.95 5.84 -9.19
CA SER A 469 15.99 5.56 -10.18
C SER A 469 16.10 4.06 -10.39
N LEU A 470 16.95 3.37 -9.62
CA LEU A 470 17.14 1.93 -9.68
C LEU A 470 16.97 1.28 -8.30
N PHE A 471 17.34 0.01 -8.18
CA PHE A 471 17.30 -0.70 -6.90
C PHE A 471 18.54 -0.40 -6.06
N GLU A 472 19.68 -0.30 -6.72
CA GLU A 472 21.02 -0.24 -6.14
C GLU A 472 21.47 1.16 -5.75
N ASP A 473 20.90 2.22 -6.35
CA ASP A 473 21.49 3.57 -6.37
C ASP A 473 20.69 4.63 -5.60
N ALA A 474 19.68 4.24 -4.82
CA ALA A 474 18.75 5.22 -4.23
C ALA A 474 19.43 6.22 -3.28
N ALA A 475 20.50 5.80 -2.60
CA ALA A 475 21.26 6.69 -1.72
C ALA A 475 21.97 7.77 -2.55
N GLU A 476 22.70 7.35 -3.56
CA GLU A 476 23.46 8.19 -4.48
C GLU A 476 22.54 9.11 -5.28
N TYR A 477 21.36 8.61 -5.65
CA TYR A 477 20.34 9.37 -6.34
C TYR A 477 19.79 10.50 -5.47
N GLY A 478 19.41 10.23 -4.23
CA GLY A 478 18.97 11.26 -3.29
C GLY A 478 20.08 12.22 -2.88
N TYR A 479 21.33 11.73 -2.78
CA TYR A 479 22.52 12.55 -2.60
C TYR A 479 22.71 13.53 -3.78
N GLY A 480 22.55 13.06 -5.02
CA GLY A 480 22.57 13.91 -6.22
C GLY A 480 21.50 15.00 -6.18
N MET A 481 20.28 14.67 -5.75
CA MET A 481 19.23 15.68 -5.53
C MET A 481 19.65 16.74 -4.50
N ALA A 482 20.18 16.30 -3.35
CA ALA A 482 20.63 17.21 -2.29
C ALA A 482 21.75 18.15 -2.79
N LEU A 483 22.73 17.63 -3.53
CA LEU A 483 23.77 18.44 -4.16
C LEU A 483 23.22 19.45 -5.17
N ALA A 484 22.26 19.03 -6.00
CA ALA A 484 21.63 19.91 -6.99
C ALA A 484 20.89 21.07 -6.31
N TYR A 485 20.06 20.79 -5.30
CA TYR A 485 19.36 21.82 -4.54
C TYR A 485 20.34 22.71 -3.76
N GLY A 486 21.35 22.13 -3.10
CA GLY A 486 22.39 22.87 -2.40
C GLY A 486 23.13 23.85 -3.34
N THR A 487 23.50 23.39 -4.54
CA THR A 487 24.16 24.22 -5.55
C THR A 487 23.26 25.35 -6.04
N ARG A 488 21.99 25.03 -6.37
CA ARG A 488 21.01 26.04 -6.80
C ARG A 488 20.76 27.09 -5.71
N ARG A 489 20.65 26.69 -4.44
CA ARG A 489 20.44 27.61 -3.31
C ARG A 489 21.67 28.46 -2.99
N LYS A 490 22.88 27.92 -3.13
CA LYS A 490 24.12 28.72 -3.06
C LYS A 490 24.15 29.77 -4.17
N ALA A 491 23.82 29.39 -5.40
CA ALA A 491 23.74 30.32 -6.52
C ALA A 491 22.63 31.38 -6.36
N LEU A 492 21.55 31.07 -5.65
CA LEU A 492 20.53 32.05 -5.25
C LEU A 492 21.07 33.00 -4.17
N ALA A 493 21.70 32.47 -3.11
CA ALA A 493 22.31 33.28 -2.05
C ALA A 493 23.33 34.30 -2.61
N THR A 494 24.19 33.89 -3.54
CA THR A 494 25.12 34.81 -4.22
C THR A 494 24.39 35.92 -4.98
N LYS A 495 23.26 35.64 -5.65
CA LYS A 495 22.46 36.68 -6.31
C LYS A 495 21.83 37.63 -5.30
N VAL A 496 21.36 37.10 -4.17
CA VAL A 496 20.82 37.90 -3.06
C VAL A 496 21.89 38.84 -2.51
N GLU A 497 23.09 38.33 -2.23
CA GLU A 497 24.24 39.13 -1.78
C GLU A 497 24.58 40.25 -2.76
N GLN A 498 24.71 39.94 -4.06
CA GLN A 498 24.93 40.93 -5.12
C GLN A 498 23.82 41.98 -5.17
N THR A 499 22.56 41.56 -4.99
CA THR A 499 21.41 42.47 -5.02
C THR A 499 21.40 43.42 -3.82
N LEU A 500 21.85 42.97 -2.64
CA LEU A 500 21.95 43.80 -1.43
C LEU A 500 22.97 44.95 -1.57
N GLU A 501 23.92 44.84 -2.50
CA GLU A 501 24.91 45.88 -2.85
C GLU A 501 24.34 46.92 -3.83
N THR A 502 23.18 46.68 -4.43
CA THR A 502 22.52 47.61 -5.36
C THR A 502 21.55 48.56 -4.65
N ASP A 503 21.11 49.59 -5.36
CA ASP A 503 20.05 50.49 -4.88
C ASP A 503 18.68 49.82 -5.06
N ILE A 504 18.12 49.36 -3.94
CA ILE A 504 16.83 48.68 -3.85
C ILE A 504 15.99 49.25 -2.71
N PRO A 505 14.66 49.12 -2.77
CA PRO A 505 13.77 49.51 -1.68
C PRO A 505 14.18 48.89 -0.33
N ALA A 506 14.02 49.67 0.74
CA ALA A 506 14.50 49.29 2.08
C ALA A 506 13.79 48.04 2.64
N ASP A 507 12.50 47.88 2.36
CA ASP A 507 11.68 46.72 2.71
C ASP A 507 12.16 45.44 2.02
N LEU A 508 12.54 45.54 0.74
CA LEU A 508 13.12 44.43 -0.02
C LEU A 508 14.52 44.08 0.48
N LYS A 509 15.34 45.09 0.81
CA LYS A 509 16.66 44.87 1.41
C LYS A 509 16.56 44.12 2.74
N GLU A 510 15.60 44.50 3.58
CA GLU A 510 15.31 43.81 4.84
C GLU A 510 14.87 42.36 4.60
N ALA A 511 13.93 42.12 3.68
CA ALA A 511 13.42 40.78 3.39
C ALA A 511 14.52 39.84 2.82
N LEU A 512 15.34 40.35 1.90
CA LEU A 512 16.48 39.61 1.34
C LEU A 512 17.52 39.25 2.42
N THR A 513 17.83 40.20 3.30
CA THR A 513 18.74 39.97 4.44
C THR A 513 18.17 38.93 5.42
N ALA A 514 16.88 39.04 5.73
CA ALA A 514 16.19 38.11 6.61
C ALA A 514 16.19 36.69 6.04
N TRP A 515 15.91 36.53 4.74
CA TRP A 515 15.96 35.24 4.08
C TRP A 515 17.37 34.66 4.06
N LEU A 516 18.39 35.46 3.74
CA LEU A 516 19.79 35.00 3.72
C LEU A 516 20.23 34.44 5.08
N GLY A 517 19.87 35.13 6.18
CA GLY A 517 20.14 34.66 7.54
C GLY A 517 19.28 33.46 7.98
N ALA A 518 18.18 33.17 7.29
CA ALA A 518 17.23 32.11 7.62
C ALA A 518 17.27 30.91 6.66
N MET A 519 18.03 30.98 5.56
CA MET A 519 17.88 30.03 4.45
C MET A 519 18.08 28.56 4.85
N ASN A 520 18.83 28.25 5.91
CA ASN A 520 19.08 26.88 6.36
C ASN A 520 18.14 26.39 7.47
N ASP A 521 17.17 27.21 7.86
CA ASP A 521 16.10 26.89 8.81
C ASP A 521 14.79 26.66 8.05
N ALA A 522 14.10 25.54 8.32
CA ALA A 522 12.91 25.16 7.55
C ALA A 522 11.73 26.11 7.71
N GLU A 523 11.44 26.55 8.93
CA GLU A 523 10.29 27.42 9.23
C GLU A 523 10.60 28.86 8.84
N ARG A 524 11.77 29.37 9.24
CA ARG A 524 12.16 30.76 8.98
C ARG A 524 12.44 31.00 7.50
N SER A 525 13.01 30.04 6.75
CA SER A 525 13.19 30.20 5.30
C SER A 525 11.87 30.22 4.53
N ARG A 526 10.83 29.54 5.04
CA ARG A 526 9.47 29.65 4.49
C ARG A 526 8.90 31.03 4.76
N GLU A 527 8.86 31.44 6.03
CA GLU A 527 8.28 32.73 6.43
C GLU A 527 8.91 33.91 5.66
N THR A 528 10.24 33.97 5.64
CA THR A 528 10.98 35.02 4.91
C THR A 528 10.86 34.86 3.39
N GLY A 529 10.80 33.62 2.90
CA GLY A 529 10.60 33.32 1.48
C GLY A 529 9.23 33.74 0.95
N ASP A 530 8.17 33.53 1.71
CA ASP A 530 6.81 33.92 1.33
C ASP A 530 6.68 35.46 1.32
N ARG A 531 7.33 36.15 2.25
CA ARG A 531 7.49 37.62 2.18
C ARG A 531 8.22 38.06 0.90
N LEU A 532 9.28 37.34 0.50
CA LEU A 532 10.00 37.63 -0.75
C LEU A 532 9.12 37.41 -1.98
N LYS A 533 8.31 36.35 -2.04
CA LYS A 533 7.39 36.11 -3.17
C LYS A 533 6.46 37.30 -3.39
N GLU A 534 5.90 37.86 -2.32
CA GLU A 534 5.02 39.03 -2.42
C GLU A 534 5.76 40.27 -2.92
N LEU A 535 6.94 40.57 -2.38
CA LEU A 535 7.73 41.74 -2.76
C LEU A 535 8.32 41.65 -4.17
N LEU A 536 8.55 40.43 -4.68
CA LEU A 536 9.16 40.19 -5.99
C LEU A 536 8.15 40.08 -7.15
N LYS A 537 6.84 40.23 -6.90
CA LYS A 537 5.83 40.29 -7.97
C LYS A 537 6.05 41.46 -8.93
N ASP A 538 6.55 42.59 -8.42
CA ASP A 538 6.97 43.74 -9.24
C ASP A 538 8.48 43.97 -9.12
N THR A 539 9.22 43.41 -10.08
CA THR A 539 10.69 43.54 -10.14
C THR A 539 11.15 44.88 -10.69
N LYS A 540 10.24 45.75 -11.15
CA LYS A 540 10.51 47.06 -11.76
C LYS A 540 11.58 47.03 -12.87
N GLY A 541 11.67 45.92 -13.60
CA GLY A 541 12.65 45.73 -14.67
C GLY A 541 14.09 45.47 -14.20
N ASN A 542 14.33 45.28 -12.90
CA ASN A 542 15.65 44.88 -12.39
C ASN A 542 15.90 43.39 -12.72
N LYS A 543 16.95 43.14 -13.51
CA LYS A 543 17.33 41.80 -13.98
C LYS A 543 17.63 40.84 -12.82
N LEU A 544 18.39 41.27 -11.82
CA LEU A 544 18.76 40.42 -10.67
C LEU A 544 17.52 40.06 -9.84
N LEU A 545 16.62 41.01 -9.62
CA LEU A 545 15.34 40.73 -8.94
C LEU A 545 14.48 39.74 -9.73
N GLY A 546 14.45 39.85 -11.07
CA GLY A 546 13.79 38.87 -11.93
C GLY A 546 14.41 37.48 -11.86
N GLU A 547 15.73 37.37 -11.76
CA GLU A 547 16.42 36.09 -11.57
C GLU A 547 16.16 35.46 -10.20
N ILE A 548 16.11 36.27 -9.14
CA ILE A 548 15.73 35.83 -7.79
C ILE A 548 14.27 35.36 -7.76
N ALA A 549 13.35 36.12 -8.36
CA ALA A 549 11.93 35.78 -8.44
C ALA A 549 11.69 34.43 -9.13
N ARG A 550 12.42 34.12 -10.21
CA ARG A 550 12.37 32.81 -10.89
C ARG A 550 12.88 31.63 -10.07
N CYS A 551 13.51 31.90 -8.92
CA CYS A 551 14.01 30.89 -7.99
C CYS A 551 13.10 30.74 -6.75
N GLU A 552 11.84 31.17 -6.82
CA GLU A 552 10.91 31.10 -5.66
C GLU A 552 10.72 29.67 -5.12
N ASP A 553 10.89 28.65 -5.96
CA ASP A 553 10.87 27.24 -5.58
C ASP A 553 11.99 26.87 -4.61
N LEU A 554 13.04 27.69 -4.53
CA LEU A 554 14.22 27.48 -3.69
C LEU A 554 14.23 28.30 -2.40
N PHE A 555 13.25 29.19 -2.19
CA PHE A 555 13.23 30.04 -1.00
C PHE A 555 13.12 29.19 0.28
N THR A 556 12.12 28.31 0.34
CA THR A 556 11.98 27.36 1.44
C THR A 556 13.01 26.23 1.36
N LYS A 557 13.71 25.97 2.46
CA LYS A 557 14.61 24.81 2.61
C LYS A 557 13.86 23.51 2.31
N LYS A 558 14.45 22.66 1.46
CA LYS A 558 13.91 21.34 1.12
C LYS A 558 14.36 20.28 2.13
N SER A 559 13.56 19.23 2.26
CA SER A 559 13.86 18.04 3.08
C SER A 559 14.14 16.86 2.16
N HIS A 560 15.39 16.41 2.08
CA HIS A 560 15.78 15.31 1.19
C HIS A 560 15.63 13.97 1.91
N TRP A 561 14.75 13.10 1.40
CA TRP A 561 14.49 11.77 1.94
C TRP A 561 14.85 10.69 0.93
N ILE A 562 15.61 9.70 1.36
CA ILE A 562 15.92 8.48 0.64
C ILE A 562 15.12 7.36 1.31
N VAL A 563 14.23 6.71 0.56
CA VAL A 563 13.32 5.70 1.11
C VAL A 563 13.56 4.36 0.43
N GLY A 564 13.68 3.28 1.21
CA GLY A 564 13.84 1.95 0.65
C GLY A 564 13.64 0.83 1.66
N GLY A 565 13.50 -0.40 1.15
CA GLY A 565 13.37 -1.59 1.98
C GLY A 565 14.71 -2.15 2.47
N ASP A 566 14.64 -3.18 3.31
CA ASP A 566 15.84 -3.83 3.85
C ASP A 566 16.75 -4.44 2.77
N GLY A 567 16.19 -4.99 1.70
CA GLY A 567 16.99 -5.55 0.61
C GLY A 567 17.82 -4.53 -0.16
N TRP A 568 17.39 -3.27 -0.20
CA TRP A 568 18.24 -2.20 -0.72
C TRP A 568 19.35 -1.88 0.28
N ALA A 569 18.97 -1.47 1.50
CA ALA A 569 19.91 -0.88 2.44
C ALA A 569 20.92 -1.86 3.06
N TYR A 570 20.53 -3.12 3.25
CA TYR A 570 21.41 -4.11 3.87
C TYR A 570 22.27 -4.82 2.83
N ASP A 571 21.76 -4.98 1.60
CA ASP A 571 22.32 -5.79 0.54
C ASP A 571 22.86 -4.97 -0.64
N ILE A 572 22.04 -4.73 -1.66
CA ILE A 572 22.53 -4.28 -2.98
C ILE A 572 22.99 -2.81 -2.97
N GLY A 573 22.29 -1.94 -2.26
CA GLY A 573 22.60 -0.50 -2.17
C GLY A 573 23.39 -0.13 -0.92
N TYR A 574 23.85 -1.10 -0.13
CA TYR A 574 24.57 -0.82 1.12
C TYR A 574 25.85 -0.02 0.88
N GLY A 575 26.62 -0.32 -0.17
CA GLY A 575 27.85 0.42 -0.47
C GLY A 575 27.60 1.91 -0.74
N GLY A 576 26.56 2.20 -1.51
CA GLY A 576 26.09 3.57 -1.77
C GLY A 576 25.57 4.26 -0.50
N LEU A 577 24.73 3.56 0.25
CA LEU A 577 24.18 4.05 1.52
C LEU A 577 25.28 4.41 2.53
N ASP A 578 26.25 3.52 2.71
CA ASP A 578 27.40 3.72 3.58
C ASP A 578 28.19 4.97 3.16
N HIS A 579 28.49 5.11 1.87
CA HIS A 579 29.20 6.27 1.32
C HIS A 579 28.44 7.59 1.54
N VAL A 580 27.14 7.60 1.28
CA VAL A 580 26.31 8.80 1.44
C VAL A 580 26.18 9.20 2.90
N LEU A 581 26.00 8.25 3.81
CA LEU A 581 25.95 8.53 5.25
C LEU A 581 27.32 8.96 5.82
N ALA A 582 28.43 8.57 5.19
CA ALA A 582 29.76 9.04 5.54
C ALA A 582 30.09 10.46 5.02
N SER A 583 29.33 10.96 4.04
CA SER A 583 29.63 12.23 3.36
C SER A 583 29.44 13.48 4.22
N GLY A 584 28.63 13.39 5.28
CA GLY A 584 28.23 14.53 6.10
C GLY A 584 27.13 15.41 5.48
N GLU A 585 26.65 15.13 4.26
CA GLU A 585 25.56 15.92 3.65
C GLU A 585 24.22 15.74 4.38
N ASN A 586 23.40 16.79 4.39
CA ASN A 586 22.10 16.79 5.05
C ASN A 586 21.04 16.03 4.21
N VAL A 587 21.02 14.72 4.39
CA VAL A 587 20.04 13.79 3.81
C VAL A 587 19.45 12.89 4.88
N ASN A 588 18.18 12.53 4.72
CA ASN A 588 17.47 11.65 5.63
C ASN A 588 17.21 10.32 4.94
N VAL A 589 17.59 9.21 5.57
CA VAL A 589 17.36 7.85 5.06
C VAL A 589 16.30 7.17 5.91
N LEU A 590 15.24 6.67 5.28
CA LEU A 590 14.20 5.85 5.89
C LEU A 590 14.27 4.42 5.35
N ILE A 591 14.64 3.47 6.21
CA ILE A 591 14.60 2.05 5.88
C ILE A 591 13.31 1.44 6.43
N LEU A 592 12.52 0.87 5.53
CA LEU A 592 11.33 0.08 5.82
C LEU A 592 11.75 -1.39 5.96
N ASP A 593 12.16 -1.79 7.16
CA ASP A 593 12.76 -3.10 7.39
C ASP A 593 11.68 -4.17 7.57
N THR A 594 11.46 -4.92 6.49
CA THR A 594 10.58 -6.09 6.46
C THR A 594 11.36 -7.38 6.68
N GLU A 595 12.68 -7.31 6.87
CA GLU A 595 13.58 -8.44 7.07
C GLU A 595 13.56 -9.51 5.96
N VAL A 596 12.99 -9.21 4.79
CA VAL A 596 12.95 -10.05 3.59
C VAL A 596 12.78 -9.17 2.35
N TYR A 597 13.07 -9.70 1.16
CA TYR A 597 12.73 -9.02 -0.09
C TYR A 597 11.24 -9.20 -0.36
N SER A 598 10.43 -8.35 0.27
CA SER A 598 8.97 -8.46 0.26
C SER A 598 8.37 -8.40 -1.15
N ASN A 599 8.92 -7.56 -2.03
CA ASN A 599 8.37 -7.37 -3.37
C ASN A 599 8.46 -8.62 -4.26
N THR A 600 9.61 -9.27 -4.26
CA THR A 600 9.92 -10.39 -5.15
C THR A 600 9.48 -11.75 -4.58
N GLY A 601 8.64 -11.72 -3.54
CA GLY A 601 8.01 -12.90 -2.96
C GLY A 601 8.78 -13.51 -1.78
N GLY A 602 9.47 -12.70 -0.97
CA GLY A 602 10.02 -13.10 0.33
C GLY A 602 11.33 -13.88 0.24
N GLN A 603 12.32 -13.35 -0.47
CA GLN A 603 13.69 -13.84 -0.43
C GLN A 603 14.39 -13.42 0.86
N SER A 604 15.34 -14.23 1.32
CA SER A 604 16.23 -13.87 2.42
C SER A 604 17.07 -12.64 2.06
N SER A 605 17.20 -11.72 3.01
CA SER A 605 18.11 -10.58 2.98
C SER A 605 19.19 -10.72 4.07
N LYS A 606 20.18 -9.82 4.10
CA LYS A 606 21.07 -9.69 5.27
C LYS A 606 20.34 -9.15 6.50
N ALA A 607 19.15 -8.56 6.34
CA ALA A 607 18.29 -8.14 7.44
C ALA A 607 17.43 -9.28 8.02
N THR A 608 17.27 -10.41 7.32
CA THR A 608 16.56 -11.59 7.82
C THR A 608 17.20 -12.11 9.11
N GLN A 609 16.37 -12.45 10.10
CA GLN A 609 16.80 -12.91 11.42
C GLN A 609 17.12 -14.41 11.46
N THR A 610 17.92 -14.83 12.45
CA THR A 610 18.24 -16.24 12.67
C THR A 610 16.97 -17.07 12.84
N GLY A 611 16.89 -18.21 12.18
CA GLY A 611 15.72 -19.11 12.27
C GLY A 611 14.57 -18.77 11.33
N ALA A 612 14.50 -17.56 10.78
CA ALA A 612 13.44 -17.17 9.86
C ALA A 612 13.57 -17.93 8.53
N VAL A 613 12.46 -18.48 8.06
CA VAL A 613 12.32 -19.18 6.78
C VAL A 613 11.93 -18.17 5.70
N ALA A 614 12.72 -18.10 4.64
CA ALA A 614 12.46 -17.33 3.43
C ALA A 614 12.97 -18.09 2.19
N LYS A 615 12.72 -17.61 0.97
CA LYS A 615 13.40 -18.17 -0.22
C LYS A 615 14.91 -17.99 -0.07
N TYR A 616 15.68 -19.00 -0.50
CA TYR A 616 17.13 -19.11 -0.27
C TYR A 616 17.56 -19.32 1.20
N SER A 617 16.62 -19.36 2.14
CA SER A 617 16.83 -19.77 3.54
C SER A 617 15.72 -20.72 4.01
N ALA A 618 15.32 -21.65 3.13
CA ALA A 618 14.21 -22.59 3.38
C ALA A 618 14.39 -23.44 4.66
N SER A 619 15.64 -23.56 5.14
CA SER A 619 15.94 -24.25 6.39
C SER A 619 15.97 -23.38 7.65
N GLY A 620 15.55 -22.13 7.56
CA GLY A 620 15.77 -21.10 8.57
C GLY A 620 17.17 -20.52 8.41
N LYS A 621 17.30 -19.19 8.37
CA LYS A 621 18.60 -18.51 8.23
C LYS A 621 19.53 -18.88 9.39
N LYS A 622 20.79 -19.20 9.07
CA LYS A 622 21.77 -19.74 10.03
C LYS A 622 22.63 -18.68 10.70
N VAL A 623 22.65 -17.48 10.13
CA VAL A 623 23.47 -16.35 10.57
C VAL A 623 22.56 -15.22 11.05
N SER A 624 23.04 -14.46 12.03
CA SER A 624 22.33 -13.33 12.63
C SER A 624 22.00 -12.25 11.60
N LYS A 625 21.03 -11.39 11.96
CA LYS A 625 20.75 -10.16 11.23
C LYS A 625 21.99 -9.26 11.23
N LYS A 626 22.32 -8.67 10.07
CA LYS A 626 23.35 -7.63 9.96
C LYS A 626 22.93 -6.42 10.80
N ASP A 627 23.81 -5.92 11.65
CA ASP A 627 23.53 -4.79 12.54
C ASP A 627 23.87 -3.45 11.88
N LEU A 628 23.07 -3.08 10.86
CA LEU A 628 23.31 -1.88 10.05
C LEU A 628 23.35 -0.60 10.91
N ALA A 629 22.42 -0.45 11.84
CA ALA A 629 22.35 0.75 12.67
C ALA A 629 23.62 0.94 13.51
N ARG A 630 24.15 -0.13 14.14
CA ARG A 630 25.41 -0.04 14.86
C ARG A 630 26.62 0.20 13.96
N MET A 631 26.63 -0.33 12.74
CA MET A 631 27.68 -0.02 11.75
C MET A 631 27.72 1.48 11.45
N ILE A 632 26.58 2.11 11.20
CA ILE A 632 26.51 3.55 10.90
C ILE A 632 26.84 4.41 12.13
N ILE A 633 26.45 3.98 13.35
CA ILE A 633 26.84 4.68 14.59
C ILE A 633 28.35 4.85 14.72
N THR A 634 29.17 3.95 14.14
CA THR A 634 30.63 4.05 14.21
C THR A 634 31.20 5.31 13.54
N TYR A 635 30.46 5.95 12.63
CA TYR A 635 30.86 7.23 12.04
C TYR A 635 30.83 8.41 13.01
N GLY A 636 30.05 8.31 14.09
CA GLY A 636 29.94 9.33 15.14
C GLY A 636 29.13 10.60 14.78
N HIS A 637 29.03 10.95 13.50
CA HIS A 637 28.40 12.18 13.04
C HIS A 637 27.01 12.00 12.40
N ALA A 638 26.62 10.76 12.08
CA ALA A 638 25.30 10.46 11.54
C ALA A 638 24.28 10.27 12.67
N TYR A 639 23.09 10.87 12.55
CA TYR A 639 21.97 10.53 13.42
C TYR A 639 21.47 9.13 13.08
N VAL A 640 21.22 8.29 14.08
CA VAL A 640 20.71 6.92 13.84
C VAL A 640 19.57 6.59 14.79
N ALA A 641 18.43 6.14 14.29
CA ALA A 641 17.31 5.68 15.10
C ALA A 641 16.77 4.32 14.65
N SER A 642 16.44 3.47 15.62
CA SER A 642 15.65 2.25 15.40
C SER A 642 14.27 2.44 16.02
N ILE A 643 13.22 2.31 15.22
CA ILE A 643 11.85 2.68 15.61
C ILE A 643 10.83 1.57 15.33
N SER A 644 9.73 1.58 16.08
CA SER A 644 8.57 0.72 15.86
C SER A 644 7.30 1.50 16.24
N MET A 645 6.47 1.82 15.24
CA MET A 645 5.25 2.61 15.42
C MET A 645 4.23 1.91 16.32
N GLY A 646 4.11 0.59 16.20
CA GLY A 646 3.21 -0.23 17.01
C GLY A 646 3.61 -0.24 18.49
N ALA A 647 4.92 -0.24 18.76
CA ALA A 647 5.44 -0.18 20.11
C ALA A 647 5.33 1.22 20.74
N ASN A 648 5.79 2.26 20.03
CA ASN A 648 5.78 3.62 20.56
C ASN A 648 5.69 4.69 19.46
N LYS A 649 4.47 5.21 19.27
CA LYS A 649 4.17 6.30 18.33
C LYS A 649 4.89 7.61 18.68
N GLN A 650 5.08 7.92 19.97
CA GLN A 650 5.79 9.14 20.37
C GLN A 650 7.28 9.06 20.06
N GLN A 651 7.89 7.89 20.26
CA GLN A 651 9.30 7.68 19.90
C GLN A 651 9.49 7.78 18.39
N THR A 652 8.55 7.25 17.60
CA THR A 652 8.54 7.41 16.13
C THR A 652 8.52 8.89 15.72
N MET A 653 7.61 9.69 16.30
CA MET A 653 7.54 11.14 16.03
C MET A 653 8.84 11.83 16.43
N LYS A 654 9.36 11.53 17.63
CA LYS A 654 10.61 12.11 18.13
C LYS A 654 11.80 11.81 17.21
N ALA A 655 11.92 10.57 16.76
CA ALA A 655 13.00 10.17 15.85
C ALA A 655 12.92 10.87 14.49
N PHE A 656 11.73 11.00 13.90
CA PHE A 656 11.56 11.76 12.65
C PHE A 656 11.92 13.23 12.80
N MET A 657 11.48 13.88 13.88
CA MET A 657 11.80 15.30 14.12
C MET A 657 13.28 15.52 14.40
N GLU A 658 13.92 14.65 15.18
CA GLU A 658 15.36 14.75 15.46
C GLU A 658 16.20 14.46 14.20
N ALA A 659 15.85 13.43 13.43
CA ALA A 659 16.52 13.11 12.17
C ALA A 659 16.47 14.28 11.18
N GLU A 660 15.30 14.89 10.99
CA GLU A 660 15.12 15.98 10.01
C GLU A 660 15.80 17.29 10.45
N ARG A 661 15.86 17.54 11.75
CA ARG A 661 16.53 18.72 12.31
C ARG A 661 18.05 18.59 12.37
N HIS A 662 18.58 17.36 12.36
CA HIS A 662 20.02 17.11 12.37
C HIS A 662 20.68 17.77 11.15
N PRO A 663 21.69 18.64 11.32
CA PRO A 663 22.36 19.31 10.21
C PRO A 663 23.40 18.39 9.54
N GLY A 664 22.99 17.18 9.14
CA GLY A 664 23.88 16.17 8.57
C GLY A 664 23.10 14.90 8.19
N PRO A 665 23.79 13.77 7.97
CA PRO A 665 23.16 12.54 7.52
C PRO A 665 22.36 11.89 8.65
N SER A 666 21.17 11.42 8.33
CA SER A 666 20.27 10.77 9.27
C SER A 666 19.83 9.41 8.74
N LEU A 667 19.82 8.40 9.60
CA LEU A 667 19.32 7.06 9.30
C LEU A 667 18.21 6.68 10.29
N VAL A 668 17.04 6.33 9.77
CA VAL A 668 15.93 5.81 10.56
C VAL A 668 15.54 4.43 10.03
N VAL A 669 15.63 3.42 10.90
CA VAL A 669 15.27 2.03 10.60
C VAL A 669 13.95 1.69 11.28
N CYS A 670 12.94 1.34 10.49
CA CYS A 670 11.59 1.06 10.97
C CYS A 670 11.28 -0.43 10.89
N TYR A 671 10.75 -1.02 11.97
CA TYR A 671 10.15 -2.35 11.85
C TYR A 671 8.84 -2.29 11.06
N ALA A 672 8.78 -2.99 9.93
CA ALA A 672 7.63 -3.00 9.03
C ALA A 672 7.07 -4.44 8.89
N PRO A 673 6.05 -4.83 9.68
CA PRO A 673 5.42 -6.14 9.53
C PRO A 673 4.83 -6.34 8.13
N CYS A 674 5.00 -7.54 7.58
CA CYS A 674 4.68 -7.86 6.20
C CYS A 674 3.88 -9.16 6.07
N ILE A 675 3.09 -9.28 5.01
CA ILE A 675 2.42 -10.54 4.65
C ILE A 675 3.40 -11.72 4.52
N ALA A 676 4.66 -11.45 4.15
CA ALA A 676 5.72 -12.45 4.04
C ALA A 676 6.14 -13.04 5.40
N HIS A 677 5.84 -12.36 6.52
CA HIS A 677 6.03 -12.91 7.87
C HIS A 677 5.00 -13.99 8.19
N GLY A 678 3.82 -13.91 7.55
CA GLY A 678 2.69 -14.78 7.79
C GLY A 678 2.18 -14.67 9.22
N LEU A 679 1.73 -13.47 9.61
CA LEU A 679 1.18 -13.21 10.93
C LEU A 679 -0.06 -14.08 11.15
N ARG A 680 -0.03 -14.97 12.15
CA ARG A 680 -1.14 -15.89 12.44
C ARG A 680 -2.42 -15.15 12.81
N ALA A 681 -2.31 -14.01 13.49
CA ALA A 681 -3.43 -13.16 13.85
C ALA A 681 -3.91 -12.24 12.71
N GLY A 682 -3.27 -12.32 11.53
CA GLY A 682 -3.58 -11.52 10.35
C GLY A 682 -2.97 -10.11 10.36
N MET A 683 -2.96 -9.47 9.19
CA MET A 683 -2.41 -8.11 9.02
C MET A 683 -3.22 -7.00 9.71
N GLY A 684 -4.39 -7.33 10.28
CA GLY A 684 -5.13 -6.43 11.17
C GLY A 684 -4.49 -6.25 12.55
N LYS A 685 -3.49 -7.07 12.87
CA LYS A 685 -2.69 -6.99 14.10
C LYS A 685 -1.28 -6.47 13.85
N THR A 686 -1.00 -5.85 12.70
CA THR A 686 0.32 -5.32 12.34
C THR A 686 0.92 -4.44 13.43
N GLN A 687 0.12 -3.52 14.00
CA GLN A 687 0.59 -2.64 15.08
C GLN A 687 0.86 -3.40 16.39
N ASN A 688 0.02 -4.37 16.75
CA ASN A 688 0.24 -5.22 17.90
C ASN A 688 1.49 -6.11 17.73
N GLU A 689 1.70 -6.68 16.54
CA GLU A 689 2.88 -7.49 16.24
C GLU A 689 4.17 -6.66 16.40
N ALA A 690 4.17 -5.44 15.86
CA ALA A 690 5.29 -4.51 16.00
C ALA A 690 5.55 -4.09 17.46
N LYS A 691 4.51 -4.06 18.31
CA LYS A 691 4.64 -3.87 19.76
C LYS A 691 5.28 -5.08 20.43
N LEU A 692 4.79 -6.28 20.15
CA LEU A 692 5.32 -7.54 20.70
C LEU A 692 6.77 -7.78 20.30
N ALA A 693 7.16 -7.38 19.08
CA ALA A 693 8.55 -7.43 18.63
C ALA A 693 9.49 -6.62 19.55
N VAL A 694 9.05 -5.46 20.05
CA VAL A 694 9.86 -4.64 20.95
C VAL A 694 9.80 -5.16 22.39
N GLU A 695 8.63 -5.52 22.88
CA GLU A 695 8.46 -6.03 24.26
C GLU A 695 9.26 -7.31 24.51
N SER A 696 9.34 -8.18 23.48
CA SER A 696 10.15 -9.41 23.52
C SER A 696 11.66 -9.19 23.31
N GLY A 697 12.09 -7.97 22.97
CA GLY A 697 13.48 -7.65 22.63
C GLY A 697 13.92 -7.99 21.20
N TYR A 698 13.05 -8.63 20.40
CA TYR A 698 13.33 -8.97 19.01
C TYR A 698 13.73 -7.75 18.17
N TRP A 699 13.06 -6.62 18.38
CA TRP A 699 13.37 -5.33 17.77
C TRP A 699 13.78 -4.30 18.82
N PRO A 700 15.02 -3.78 18.81
CA PRO A 700 15.45 -2.80 19.78
C PRO A 700 14.99 -1.40 19.34
N MET A 701 14.58 -0.55 20.28
CA MET A 701 14.33 0.86 20.00
C MET A 701 15.37 1.73 20.68
N PHE A 702 16.01 2.61 19.91
CA PHE A 702 17.04 3.53 20.40
C PHE A 702 17.20 4.70 19.43
N ARG A 703 17.90 5.74 19.90
CA ARG A 703 18.36 6.88 19.11
C ARG A 703 19.81 7.18 19.45
N TYR A 704 20.61 7.47 18.43
CA TYR A 704 21.94 8.02 18.52
C TYR A 704 21.89 9.43 17.93
N ASN A 705 22.05 10.45 18.79
CA ASN A 705 22.01 11.84 18.38
C ASN A 705 23.37 12.51 18.61
N PRO A 706 24.17 12.74 17.54
CA PRO A 706 25.49 13.34 17.62
C PRO A 706 25.53 14.67 18.39
N SER A 707 24.47 15.48 18.27
CA SER A 707 24.38 16.82 18.89
C SER A 707 24.43 16.78 20.42
N LEU A 708 24.07 15.65 21.04
CA LEU A 708 24.19 15.48 22.48
C LEU A 708 25.66 15.45 22.95
N THR A 709 26.58 15.06 22.08
CA THR A 709 28.03 15.09 22.37
C THR A 709 28.51 16.52 22.58
N ASP A 710 27.98 17.48 21.80
CA ASP A 710 28.31 18.90 21.93
C ASP A 710 27.81 19.48 23.27
N GLU A 711 26.79 18.85 23.87
CA GLU A 711 26.29 19.15 25.21
C GLU A 711 27.00 18.36 26.33
N GLY A 712 28.03 17.57 26.01
CA GLY A 712 28.73 16.71 26.96
C GLY A 712 27.89 15.52 27.47
N LYS A 713 26.82 15.15 26.76
CA LYS A 713 25.93 14.04 27.10
C LYS A 713 26.25 12.80 26.26
N ASN A 714 25.78 11.63 26.71
CA ASN A 714 25.86 10.43 25.90
C ASN A 714 24.92 10.56 24.67
N PRO A 715 25.43 10.46 23.44
CA PRO A 715 24.60 10.52 22.25
C PRO A 715 23.66 9.33 22.10
N PHE A 716 23.92 8.20 22.76
CA PHE A 716 23.09 7.01 22.66
C PHE A 716 22.01 6.94 23.74
N VAL A 717 20.76 6.83 23.32
CA VAL A 717 19.58 6.70 24.19
C VAL A 717 18.83 5.42 23.85
N LEU A 718 18.72 4.52 24.82
CA LEU A 718 17.91 3.29 24.71
C LEU A 718 16.45 3.60 25.06
N ASP A 719 15.55 3.46 24.08
CA ASP A 719 14.12 3.86 24.21
C ASP A 719 13.18 2.65 24.49
N TYR A 720 13.70 1.52 24.94
CA TYR A 720 12.90 0.37 25.35
C TYR A 720 13.46 -0.34 26.59
N LYS A 721 12.62 -1.16 27.23
CA LYS A 721 12.95 -1.87 28.47
C LYS A 721 13.64 -3.21 28.19
N GLU A 722 14.11 -3.86 29.25
CA GLU A 722 14.64 -5.22 29.15
C GLU A 722 13.65 -6.19 28.49
N PRO A 723 14.11 -7.14 27.65
CA PRO A 723 13.27 -8.19 27.09
C PRO A 723 12.47 -8.90 28.19
N ASN A 724 11.16 -9.03 27.99
CA ASN A 724 10.23 -9.55 29.01
C ASN A 724 10.16 -11.09 29.08
N GLY A 725 10.99 -11.81 28.33
CA GLY A 725 10.99 -13.28 28.25
C GLY A 725 9.95 -13.90 27.31
N THR A 726 9.21 -13.12 26.50
CA THR A 726 8.17 -13.64 25.59
C THR A 726 8.63 -13.82 24.14
N LEU A 727 9.94 -13.88 23.88
CA LEU A 727 10.49 -14.02 22.52
C LEU A 727 9.98 -15.27 21.80
N GLN A 728 9.93 -16.42 22.48
CA GLN A 728 9.49 -17.66 21.82
C GLN A 728 8.01 -17.62 21.43
N ASP A 729 7.18 -16.90 22.19
CA ASP A 729 5.77 -16.68 21.87
C ASP A 729 5.63 -15.77 20.64
N PHE A 730 6.38 -14.66 20.61
CA PHE A 730 6.44 -13.77 19.45
C PHE A 730 6.83 -14.52 18.17
N LEU A 731 7.93 -15.29 18.19
CA LEU A 731 8.35 -16.08 17.03
C LEU A 731 7.27 -17.10 16.61
N SER A 732 6.50 -17.64 17.55
CA SER A 732 5.43 -18.60 17.26
C SER A 732 4.18 -17.96 16.63
N ASN A 733 4.02 -16.64 16.72
CA ASN A 733 2.95 -15.89 16.07
C ASN A 733 3.16 -15.73 14.57
N GLU A 734 4.38 -15.96 14.07
CA GLU A 734 4.73 -15.78 12.67
C GLU A 734 5.04 -17.12 11.98
N VAL A 735 4.39 -17.36 10.83
CA VAL A 735 4.59 -18.60 10.06
C VAL A 735 6.05 -18.75 9.62
N ARG A 736 6.77 -17.64 9.35
CA ARG A 736 8.19 -17.68 8.95
C ARG A 736 9.11 -18.35 9.98
N PHE A 737 8.73 -18.45 11.26
CA PHE A 737 9.46 -19.25 12.25
C PHE A 737 8.73 -20.55 12.56
N ALA A 738 7.41 -20.50 12.73
CA ALA A 738 6.65 -21.64 13.22
C ALA A 738 6.49 -22.79 12.22
N ALA A 739 6.62 -22.55 10.91
CA ALA A 739 6.54 -23.61 9.89
C ALA A 739 7.61 -24.71 10.06
N ARG A 740 8.74 -24.37 10.70
CA ARG A 740 9.86 -25.28 10.93
C ARG A 740 9.64 -26.24 12.08
N GLU A 741 8.87 -25.87 13.10
CA GLU A 741 8.64 -26.71 14.29
C GLU A 741 8.04 -28.07 13.93
N LYS A 742 7.15 -28.10 12.94
CA LYS A 742 6.47 -29.32 12.48
C LYS A 742 7.35 -30.18 11.57
N SER A 743 8.20 -29.57 10.75
CA SER A 743 8.95 -30.29 9.71
C SER A 743 10.36 -30.69 10.14
N HIS A 744 11.02 -29.92 11.01
CA HIS A 744 12.41 -30.12 11.42
C HIS A 744 12.64 -29.63 12.86
N ARG A 745 12.03 -30.33 13.82
CA ARG A 745 11.91 -29.91 15.23
C ARG A 745 13.24 -29.57 15.91
N GLU A 746 14.25 -30.43 15.77
CA GLU A 746 15.54 -30.23 16.46
C GLU A 746 16.29 -29.00 15.94
N GLU A 747 16.31 -28.80 14.62
CA GLU A 747 16.92 -27.61 14.03
C GLU A 747 16.15 -26.34 14.40
N SER A 748 14.81 -26.42 14.49
CA SER A 748 13.98 -25.31 14.95
C SER A 748 14.31 -24.91 16.38
N LYS A 749 14.46 -25.88 17.29
CA LYS A 749 14.86 -25.62 18.69
C LYS A 749 16.22 -24.94 18.74
N ARG A 750 17.21 -25.48 18.02
CA ARG A 750 18.58 -24.93 17.99
C ARG A 750 18.60 -23.48 17.52
N LEU A 751 17.89 -23.15 16.43
CA LEU A 751 17.84 -21.79 15.89
C LEU A 751 17.05 -20.84 16.78
N ARG A 752 15.97 -21.30 17.43
CA ARG A 752 15.19 -20.52 18.39
C ARG A 752 15.97 -20.18 19.66
N SER A 753 16.78 -21.11 20.18
CA SER A 753 17.70 -20.83 21.27
C SER A 753 18.81 -19.87 20.84
N LYS A 754 19.33 -20.03 19.62
CA LYS A 754 20.38 -19.15 19.07
C LYS A 754 19.90 -17.69 18.95
N ILE A 755 18.71 -17.44 18.37
CA ILE A 755 18.19 -16.07 18.27
C ILE A 755 17.91 -15.44 19.64
N GLU A 756 17.50 -16.24 20.62
CA GLU A 756 17.32 -15.76 22.00
C GLU A 756 18.63 -15.32 22.64
N GLU A 757 19.71 -16.07 22.44
CA GLU A 757 21.05 -15.65 22.84
C GLU A 757 21.48 -14.35 22.12
N GLU A 758 21.27 -14.27 20.81
CA GLU A 758 21.60 -13.10 19.99
C GLU A 758 20.85 -11.83 20.45
N VAL A 759 19.54 -11.95 20.72
CA VAL A 759 18.70 -10.84 21.22
C VAL A 759 19.17 -10.36 22.60
N ASN A 760 19.44 -11.28 23.51
CA ASN A 760 19.90 -10.96 24.86
C ASN A 760 21.30 -10.32 24.85
N ASN A 761 22.21 -10.83 24.02
CA ASN A 761 23.55 -10.26 23.87
C ASN A 761 23.49 -8.86 23.25
N ARG A 762 22.64 -8.65 22.24
CA ARG A 762 22.43 -7.33 21.64
C ARG A 762 21.85 -6.35 22.65
N TYR A 763 20.87 -6.75 23.46
CA TYR A 763 20.32 -5.87 24.51
C TYR A 763 21.40 -5.43 25.51
N LYS A 764 22.20 -6.37 26.04
CA LYS A 764 23.31 -6.06 26.96
C LYS A 764 24.29 -5.05 26.36
N LEU A 765 24.61 -5.23 25.09
CA LEU A 765 25.50 -4.33 24.36
C LEU A 765 24.92 -2.92 24.20
N LEU A 766 23.66 -2.80 23.75
CA LEU A 766 22.99 -1.51 23.59
C LEU A 766 22.79 -0.82 24.94
N LYS A 767 22.52 -1.58 26.01
CA LYS A 767 22.47 -1.06 27.37
C LYS A 767 23.84 -0.54 27.82
N GLY A 768 24.92 -1.29 27.55
CA GLY A 768 26.29 -0.81 27.79
C GLY A 768 26.59 0.50 27.07
N MET A 769 26.18 0.63 25.81
CA MET A 769 26.32 1.89 25.05
C MET A 769 25.56 3.06 25.69
N ALA A 770 24.38 2.81 26.29
CA ALA A 770 23.59 3.82 26.97
C ALA A 770 24.18 4.19 28.36
N ASP A 771 24.69 3.20 29.09
CA ASP A 771 25.19 3.36 30.46
C ASP A 771 26.63 3.90 30.51
N HIS A 772 27.47 3.57 29.52
CA HIS A 772 28.92 3.82 29.53
C HIS A 772 29.45 4.60 28.32
N GLY A 773 28.61 4.86 27.31
CA GLY A 773 29.00 5.54 26.07
C GLY A 773 29.36 4.58 24.93
N VAL A 774 29.45 5.12 23.71
CA VAL A 774 29.52 4.35 22.44
C VAL A 774 30.90 3.72 22.16
N GLY A 775 31.92 4.01 22.97
CA GLY A 775 33.30 3.53 22.81
C GLY A 775 33.82 2.60 23.92
N VAL A 776 32.96 2.15 24.84
CA VAL A 776 33.33 1.30 25.99
C VAL A 776 32.79 -0.11 25.84
#